data_AF-A0A9E2GHV6-F1
#
_entry.id   AF-A0A9E2GHV6-F1
#
_cell.length_a   1.000
_cell.length_b   1.000
_cell.length_c   1.000
_cell.angle_alpha   90.00
_cell.angle_beta   90.00
_cell.angle_gamma   90.00
#
_symmetry.space_group_name_H-M   'P 1'
#
loop_
_entity.id
_entity.type
_entity.pdbx_description
1 polymer ?
#
loop_
_entity_poly.entity_id
_entity_poly.type
_entity_poly.pdbx_seq_one_letter_code
_entity_poly.pdbx_strand_id
1 'polypeptide(L)'
;MSVEISHIGDYAHRLPEGVLLLETDADYVKACHALSEGTSGETRLIVLVRKRHHFVWLQKFCDEIRLTVRFTEKTARDLLADGWNVAVPDWLTDEDCLSMKLLDLDLRQERPCRFEEVMLGHFLGEAFRGVRLDRNRIGEVVPMLARPETRVLLDRNPLLMRCLREQGQLWVNHAGSTWEKTLIENLTGEPEQLWQDLSLWALLYGYPEKLLEYVVPLQRVKFLRAIPGEAVKTLPLERKAIEEAVAQIEMFYRDVGEEIDSSDAFRRVVHGASGRLFKEFKLLRYLLSAGRFAPSAEDIQAVKERFRDCPGLNATEIVALDDLVPPPRLHPPDGYAFDNPSAWIAWTEKDYIPYRHWQTKSGHDDAELEKVVQSFSDWYIRDYATLHQSTAFSLVHALGAFGDSIRNDTLSLIILVDGLPLTFWPIFQEAMQRAGFHRYALEFRFSPLPTDTEFVKPTLISGDWNCPPGTNYESLLRNRAGSDWNGRQAVYLSNLKMLSDFTAPETPTVVLLNLLTADEILHDDMAAKGTTHEEELHRLFMRVAGATGSLLERWPGTRDAFGLYVLTDHGACRVLDQERHSFESRIAGKLFADERKRFAVVEKGVADTVPENLWSLGYRFVPPFVKGENVFFIPRGHSTVSSGAGKGYAHGGATPEEVIVPVAVFKATKADRKAPKARFVGLQIDPATGHALFHILRLTRLSIDILNPNSEDLRVVRVTILSPEAQLKGQELPLVAKGETATVSLECNFNRSALGRGELSIQLVYEIAGEERAMELKAAGVFKSAVTGGFSLKDLK
;
A
#
# COMPACT_ATOMS: atom_id res chain seq x y z
N MET A 1 -17.38 57.61 -33.40
CA MET A 1 -18.30 56.96 -32.44
C MET A 1 -19.25 56.04 -33.20
N SER A 2 -19.35 54.76 -32.83
CA SER A 2 -20.39 53.86 -33.37
C SER A 2 -21.54 53.83 -32.38
N VAL A 3 -22.72 54.30 -32.79
CA VAL A 3 -23.93 54.32 -31.95
C VAL A 3 -24.94 53.33 -32.51
N GLU A 4 -25.45 52.47 -31.63
CA GLU A 4 -26.48 51.48 -31.94
C GLU A 4 -27.65 51.67 -30.97
N ILE A 5 -28.85 51.84 -31.52
CA ILE A 5 -30.08 51.98 -30.75
C ILE A 5 -31.01 50.83 -31.14
N SER A 6 -31.35 49.98 -30.19
CA SER A 6 -32.22 48.83 -30.41
C SER A 6 -33.54 48.94 -29.65
N HIS A 7 -34.67 48.77 -30.33
CA HIS A 7 -35.95 48.53 -29.65
C HIS A 7 -36.01 47.07 -29.21
N ILE A 8 -36.21 46.85 -27.91
CA ILE A 8 -36.19 45.52 -27.29
C ILE A 8 -37.54 45.14 -26.65
N GLY A 9 -38.57 45.97 -26.76
CA GLY A 9 -39.88 45.72 -26.11
C GLY A 9 -39.79 45.63 -24.59
N ASP A 10 -40.82 45.06 -23.95
CA ASP A 10 -40.86 44.91 -22.49
C ASP A 10 -40.32 43.54 -22.00
N TYR A 11 -39.37 42.96 -22.74
CA TYR A 11 -38.81 41.66 -22.38
C TYR A 11 -37.94 41.77 -21.12
N ALA A 12 -38.03 40.79 -20.22
CA ALA A 12 -37.06 40.65 -19.15
C ALA A 12 -35.70 40.37 -19.80
N HIS A 13 -34.74 41.28 -19.62
CA HIS A 13 -33.42 41.20 -20.26
C HIS A 13 -32.39 41.81 -19.33
N ARG A 14 -31.29 41.09 -19.11
CA ARG A 14 -30.17 41.59 -18.30
C ARG A 14 -29.29 42.51 -19.13
N LEU A 15 -29.05 43.72 -18.64
CA LEU A 15 -28.26 44.71 -19.35
C LEU A 15 -26.77 44.33 -19.38
N PRO A 16 -26.13 44.31 -20.57
CA PRO A 16 -24.69 44.23 -20.66
C PRO A 16 -24.03 45.47 -20.02
N GLU A 17 -22.82 45.31 -19.49
CA GLU A 17 -22.03 46.45 -18.99
C GLU A 17 -21.79 47.47 -20.11
N GLY A 18 -21.97 48.76 -19.79
CA GLY A 18 -21.79 49.86 -20.75
C GLY A 18 -22.99 50.13 -21.67
N VAL A 19 -24.15 49.52 -21.42
CA VAL A 19 -25.39 49.74 -22.18
C VAL A 19 -26.34 50.68 -21.44
N LEU A 20 -26.92 51.65 -22.14
CA LEU A 20 -27.93 52.56 -21.59
C LEU A 20 -29.33 52.00 -21.87
N LEU A 21 -30.09 51.69 -20.82
CA LEU A 21 -31.48 51.24 -20.95
C LEU A 21 -32.44 52.42 -20.81
N LEU A 22 -33.39 52.50 -21.72
CA LEU A 22 -34.42 53.53 -21.78
C LEU A 22 -35.79 52.91 -21.53
N GLU A 23 -36.32 53.12 -20.32
CA GLU A 23 -37.63 52.62 -19.88
C GLU A 23 -38.62 53.77 -19.58
N THR A 24 -38.11 54.90 -19.10
CA THR A 24 -38.91 56.05 -18.66
C THR A 24 -38.58 57.31 -19.48
N ASP A 25 -39.46 58.31 -19.40
CA ASP A 25 -39.22 59.61 -20.04
C ASP A 25 -37.96 60.29 -19.51
N ALA A 26 -37.61 60.05 -18.24
CA ALA A 26 -36.37 60.56 -17.66
C ALA A 26 -35.13 59.91 -18.30
N ASP A 27 -35.21 58.63 -18.65
CA ASP A 27 -34.12 57.92 -19.33
C ASP A 27 -33.99 58.35 -20.79
N TYR A 28 -35.09 58.73 -21.43
CA TYR A 28 -35.05 59.37 -22.76
C TYR A 28 -34.22 60.65 -22.74
N VAL A 29 -34.45 61.52 -21.76
CA VAL A 29 -33.67 62.76 -21.61
C VAL A 29 -32.18 62.45 -21.36
N LYS A 30 -31.87 61.49 -20.49
CA LYS A 30 -30.48 61.04 -20.26
C LYS A 30 -29.83 60.49 -21.53
N ALA A 31 -30.55 59.70 -22.32
CA ALA A 31 -30.08 59.16 -23.59
C ALA A 31 -29.77 60.28 -24.59
N CYS A 32 -30.66 61.28 -24.73
CA CYS A 32 -30.44 62.44 -25.58
C CYS A 32 -29.20 63.25 -25.17
N HIS A 33 -28.99 63.43 -23.86
CA HIS A 33 -27.76 64.06 -23.34
C HIS A 33 -26.52 63.25 -23.70
N ALA A 34 -26.51 61.94 -23.43
CA ALA A 34 -25.38 61.07 -23.75
C ALA A 34 -25.06 61.04 -25.26
N LEU A 35 -26.08 61.07 -26.11
CA LEU A 35 -25.94 61.14 -27.57
C LEU A 35 -25.40 62.49 -28.05
N SER A 36 -25.73 63.59 -27.35
CA SER A 36 -25.25 64.94 -27.68
C SER A 36 -23.80 65.16 -27.23
N GLU A 37 -23.44 64.67 -26.03
CA GLU A 37 -22.10 64.81 -25.43
C GLU A 37 -21.07 63.83 -26.00
N GLY A 38 -21.51 62.66 -26.47
CA GLY A 38 -20.65 61.57 -26.95
C GLY A 38 -19.85 61.84 -28.24
N THR A 39 -20.02 63.00 -28.89
CA THR A 39 -19.37 63.34 -30.16
C THR A 39 -17.83 63.47 -30.08
N SER A 40 -17.21 63.29 -28.90
CA SER A 40 -15.78 63.57 -28.66
C SER A 40 -14.91 62.37 -28.26
N GLY A 41 -15.41 61.12 -28.27
CA GLY A 41 -14.65 59.93 -27.80
C GLY A 41 -14.71 58.67 -28.69
N GLU A 42 -13.73 57.77 -28.52
CA GLU A 42 -13.58 56.48 -29.24
C GLU A 42 -14.54 55.35 -28.77
N THR A 43 -15.38 55.59 -27.77
CA THR A 43 -16.25 54.56 -27.16
C THR A 43 -17.52 54.28 -27.99
N ARG A 44 -17.89 52.99 -28.10
CA ARG A 44 -19.17 52.54 -28.71
C ARG A 44 -20.30 52.75 -27.70
N LEU A 45 -21.38 53.41 -28.11
CA LEU A 45 -22.58 53.60 -27.28
C LEU A 45 -23.71 52.71 -27.79
N ILE A 46 -24.27 51.91 -26.87
CA ILE A 46 -25.40 51.02 -27.16
C ILE A 46 -26.56 51.48 -26.28
N VAL A 47 -27.70 51.80 -26.91
CA VAL A 47 -28.93 52.17 -26.22
C VAL A 47 -29.99 51.12 -26.49
N LEU A 48 -30.58 50.55 -25.43
CA LEU A 48 -31.72 49.63 -25.55
C LEU A 48 -32.99 50.36 -25.12
N VAL A 49 -34.06 50.21 -25.90
CA VAL A 49 -35.31 50.97 -25.71
C VAL A 49 -36.48 50.02 -25.51
N ARG A 50 -37.19 50.14 -24.38
CA ARG A 50 -38.35 49.29 -24.09
C ARG A 50 -39.63 49.73 -24.80
N LYS A 51 -39.89 51.03 -24.82
CA LYS A 51 -41.15 51.59 -25.34
C LYS A 51 -40.99 52.06 -26.78
N ARG A 52 -41.93 51.66 -27.62
CA ARG A 52 -41.91 51.99 -29.05
C ARG A 52 -41.87 53.50 -29.33
N HIS A 53 -42.58 54.31 -28.56
CA HIS A 53 -42.58 55.76 -28.76
C HIS A 53 -41.23 56.39 -28.45
N HIS A 54 -40.51 55.96 -27.40
CA HIS A 54 -39.16 56.44 -27.10
C HIS A 54 -38.17 56.10 -28.22
N PHE A 55 -38.31 54.94 -28.84
CA PHE A 55 -37.47 54.54 -29.98
C PHE A 55 -37.68 55.46 -31.18
N VAL A 56 -38.95 55.75 -31.51
CA VAL A 56 -39.32 56.69 -32.58
C VAL A 56 -38.85 58.11 -32.26
N TRP A 57 -38.94 58.53 -31.00
CA TRP A 57 -38.46 59.85 -30.57
C TRP A 57 -36.94 59.98 -30.69
N LEU A 58 -36.19 58.96 -30.27
CA LEU A 58 -34.73 58.94 -30.43
C LEU A 58 -34.30 58.96 -31.89
N GLN A 59 -35.04 58.30 -32.77
CA GLN A 59 -34.78 58.34 -34.22
C GLN A 59 -34.89 59.77 -34.75
N LYS A 60 -35.99 60.47 -34.45
CA LYS A 60 -36.18 61.87 -34.83
C LYS A 60 -35.11 62.79 -34.24
N PHE A 61 -34.78 62.58 -32.96
CA PHE A 61 -33.75 63.36 -32.28
C PHE A 61 -32.36 63.19 -32.94
N CYS A 62 -31.97 61.95 -33.25
CA CYS A 62 -30.70 61.68 -33.93
C CYS A 62 -30.63 62.31 -35.33
N ASP A 63 -31.74 62.30 -36.07
CA ASP A 63 -31.87 62.97 -37.37
C ASP A 63 -31.68 64.50 -37.24
N GLU A 64 -32.29 65.10 -36.22
CA GLU A 64 -32.20 66.55 -35.94
C GLU A 64 -30.77 66.99 -35.61
N ILE A 65 -30.04 66.21 -34.82
CA ILE A 65 -28.63 66.49 -34.49
C ILE A 65 -27.64 65.97 -35.55
N ARG A 66 -28.14 65.36 -36.63
CA ARG A 66 -27.36 64.76 -37.74
C ARG A 66 -26.35 63.70 -37.28
N LEU A 67 -26.70 62.92 -36.26
CA LEU A 67 -25.88 61.81 -35.76
C LEU A 67 -26.16 60.53 -36.57
N THR A 68 -25.12 59.90 -37.11
CA THR A 68 -25.29 58.61 -37.81
C THR A 68 -25.41 57.48 -36.79
N VAL A 69 -26.61 56.89 -36.72
CA VAL A 69 -26.95 55.85 -35.74
C VAL A 69 -27.54 54.63 -36.45
N ARG A 70 -27.17 53.42 -36.02
CA ARG A 70 -27.82 52.20 -36.46
C ARG A 70 -29.04 51.92 -35.58
N PHE A 71 -30.23 51.97 -36.18
CA PHE A 71 -31.48 51.58 -35.52
C PHE A 71 -31.85 50.14 -35.87
N THR A 72 -32.11 49.33 -34.86
CA THR A 72 -32.52 47.91 -35.02
C THR A 72 -33.70 47.58 -34.11
N GLU A 73 -34.49 46.58 -34.48
CA GLU A 73 -35.49 45.97 -33.60
C GLU A 73 -34.99 44.57 -33.26
N LYS A 74 -34.92 44.24 -31.97
CA LYS A 74 -34.49 42.92 -31.51
C LYS A 74 -35.69 42.14 -31.03
N THR A 75 -35.82 40.91 -31.52
CA THR A 75 -36.81 39.96 -31.02
C THR A 75 -36.32 39.27 -29.75
N ALA A 76 -37.16 38.45 -29.11
CA ALA A 76 -36.75 37.67 -27.94
C ALA A 76 -35.59 36.71 -28.27
N ARG A 77 -35.59 36.13 -29.48
CA ARG A 77 -34.49 35.30 -30.00
C ARG A 77 -33.18 36.08 -30.15
N ASP A 78 -33.23 37.31 -30.68
CA ASP A 78 -32.04 38.14 -30.83
C ASP A 78 -31.42 38.47 -29.46
N LEU A 79 -32.27 38.80 -28.48
CA LEU A 79 -31.83 39.07 -27.11
C LEU A 79 -31.26 37.82 -26.42
N LEU A 80 -31.81 36.64 -26.71
CA LEU A 80 -31.30 35.38 -26.20
C LEU A 80 -29.93 35.05 -26.82
N ALA A 81 -29.79 35.21 -28.14
CA ALA A 81 -28.54 34.99 -28.86
C ALA A 81 -27.41 35.85 -28.29
N ASP A 82 -27.68 37.15 -28.09
CA ASP A 82 -26.74 38.10 -27.52
C ASP A 82 -26.45 37.82 -26.04
N GLY A 83 -27.50 37.57 -25.25
CA GLY A 83 -27.39 37.39 -23.80
C GLY A 83 -26.63 36.13 -23.42
N TRP A 84 -26.87 35.03 -24.12
CA TRP A 84 -26.18 33.76 -23.85
C TRP A 84 -24.90 33.59 -24.67
N ASN A 85 -24.67 34.42 -25.69
CA ASN A 85 -23.61 34.26 -26.69
C ASN A 85 -23.74 32.91 -27.44
N VAL A 86 -24.91 32.65 -28.03
CA VAL A 86 -25.25 31.38 -28.69
C VAL A 86 -25.81 31.56 -30.09
N ALA A 87 -25.59 30.58 -30.95
CA ALA A 87 -26.32 30.46 -32.20
C ALA A 87 -27.73 29.91 -31.92
N VAL A 88 -28.76 30.75 -32.05
CA VAL A 88 -30.16 30.36 -31.85
C VAL A 88 -30.67 29.62 -33.10
N PRO A 89 -31.17 28.39 -32.97
CA PRO A 89 -31.63 27.62 -34.12
C PRO A 89 -32.94 28.20 -34.70
N ASP A 90 -33.16 27.97 -35.99
CA ASP A 90 -34.34 28.46 -36.73
C ASP A 90 -35.66 27.93 -36.17
N TRP A 91 -35.59 26.78 -35.49
CA TRP A 91 -36.77 26.14 -34.95
C TRP A 91 -37.24 26.69 -33.60
N LEU A 92 -36.40 27.48 -32.90
CA LEU A 92 -36.76 28.12 -31.63
C LEU A 92 -37.50 29.42 -31.95
N THR A 93 -38.75 29.57 -31.51
CA THR A 93 -39.54 30.78 -31.78
C THR A 93 -39.41 31.82 -30.67
N ASP A 94 -39.81 33.07 -30.94
CA ASP A 94 -39.89 34.10 -29.90
C ASP A 94 -40.88 33.72 -28.79
N GLU A 95 -41.97 33.03 -29.12
CA GLU A 95 -42.95 32.52 -28.15
C GLU A 95 -42.34 31.45 -27.23
N ASP A 96 -41.50 30.55 -27.76
CA ASP A 96 -40.78 29.57 -26.95
C ASP A 96 -39.83 30.26 -25.95
N CYS A 97 -39.12 31.30 -26.40
CA CYS A 97 -38.21 32.08 -25.55
C CYS A 97 -38.93 32.73 -24.36
N LEU A 98 -40.13 33.25 -24.61
CA LEU A 98 -40.95 33.96 -23.61
C LEU A 98 -41.71 33.00 -22.69
N SER A 99 -42.37 31.98 -23.25
CA SER A 99 -43.17 31.01 -22.49
C SER A 99 -42.32 30.19 -21.52
N MET A 100 -41.07 29.88 -21.90
CA MET A 100 -40.11 29.16 -21.07
C MET A 100 -39.21 30.09 -20.25
N LYS A 101 -39.43 31.41 -20.30
CA LYS A 101 -38.67 32.41 -19.56
C LYS A 101 -37.15 32.27 -19.74
N LEU A 102 -36.70 31.96 -20.96
CA LEU A 102 -35.28 31.69 -21.22
C LEU A 102 -34.42 32.94 -20.97
N LEU A 103 -34.98 34.13 -21.23
CA LEU A 103 -34.28 35.39 -20.99
C LEU A 103 -34.04 35.69 -19.50
N ASP A 104 -34.71 34.98 -18.59
CA ASP A 104 -34.50 35.11 -17.14
C ASP A 104 -33.28 34.30 -16.65
N LEU A 105 -32.74 33.39 -17.47
CA LEU A 105 -31.59 32.55 -17.11
C LEU A 105 -30.27 33.22 -17.46
N ASP A 106 -29.31 33.17 -16.53
CA ASP A 106 -27.97 33.74 -16.69
C ASP A 106 -26.97 32.68 -17.20
N LEU A 107 -27.00 32.40 -18.50
CA LEU A 107 -26.20 31.33 -19.13
C LEU A 107 -25.18 31.87 -20.14
N ARG A 108 -24.64 33.07 -19.91
CA ARG A 108 -23.66 33.69 -20.81
C ARG A 108 -22.40 32.84 -20.97
N GLN A 109 -22.02 32.57 -22.21
CA GLN A 109 -20.84 31.77 -22.54
C GLN A 109 -19.66 32.67 -22.94
N GLU A 110 -18.45 32.29 -22.52
CA GLU A 110 -17.21 33.00 -22.89
C GLU A 110 -16.94 32.94 -24.40
N ARG A 111 -17.39 31.86 -25.05
CA ARG A 111 -17.23 31.64 -26.50
C ARG A 111 -18.59 31.33 -27.13
N PRO A 112 -18.81 31.77 -28.39
CA PRO A 112 -20.00 31.39 -29.13
C PRO A 112 -20.14 29.87 -29.20
N CYS A 113 -21.29 29.35 -28.82
CA CYS A 113 -21.60 27.92 -28.89
C CYS A 113 -23.05 27.68 -29.30
N ARG A 114 -23.46 26.42 -29.39
CA ARG A 114 -24.81 26.06 -29.82
C ARG A 114 -25.81 26.20 -28.68
N PHE A 115 -27.01 26.64 -29.02
CA PHE A 115 -28.11 26.72 -28.04
C PHE A 115 -28.36 25.40 -27.31
N GLU A 116 -28.33 24.27 -28.01
CA GLU A 116 -28.61 22.96 -27.41
C GLU A 116 -27.53 22.55 -26.39
N GLU A 117 -26.27 22.91 -26.61
CA GLU A 117 -25.16 22.65 -25.69
C GLU A 117 -25.30 23.44 -24.39
N VAL A 118 -25.73 24.71 -24.48
CA VAL A 118 -25.97 25.55 -23.30
C VAL A 118 -27.14 25.02 -22.50
N MET A 119 -28.26 24.70 -23.17
CA MET A 119 -29.44 24.16 -22.52
C MET A 119 -29.15 22.82 -21.83
N LEU A 120 -28.61 21.84 -22.55
CA LEU A 120 -28.32 20.53 -21.96
C LEU A 120 -27.21 20.63 -20.91
N GLY A 121 -26.20 21.46 -21.14
CA GLY A 121 -25.13 21.72 -20.17
C GLY A 121 -25.66 22.27 -18.84
N HIS A 122 -26.59 23.21 -18.90
CA HIS A 122 -27.19 23.81 -17.72
C HIS A 122 -28.07 22.82 -16.94
N PHE A 123 -28.95 22.08 -17.63
CA PHE A 123 -29.94 21.22 -16.97
C PHE A 123 -29.44 19.81 -16.65
N LEU A 124 -28.55 19.25 -17.47
CA LEU A 124 -28.09 17.85 -17.38
C LEU A 124 -26.57 17.73 -17.16
N GLY A 125 -25.83 18.83 -17.23
CA GLY A 125 -24.39 18.90 -16.94
C GLY A 125 -23.49 18.99 -18.17
N GLU A 126 -22.23 19.40 -17.94
CA GLU A 126 -21.22 19.67 -18.98
C GLU A 126 -20.95 18.47 -19.91
N ALA A 127 -21.16 17.24 -19.44
CA ALA A 127 -21.02 16.02 -20.22
C ALA A 127 -21.95 15.94 -21.44
N PHE A 128 -22.91 16.86 -21.62
CA PHE A 128 -23.78 16.94 -22.80
C PHE A 128 -23.28 17.91 -23.88
N ARG A 129 -22.21 18.68 -23.66
CA ARG A 129 -21.68 19.67 -24.61
C ARG A 129 -20.73 19.08 -25.66
N GLY A 130 -20.59 19.68 -26.84
CA GLY A 130 -19.60 19.29 -27.84
C GLY A 130 -20.12 18.32 -28.91
N VAL A 131 -19.37 18.24 -30.00
CA VAL A 131 -19.81 17.65 -31.28
C VAL A 131 -19.88 16.12 -31.31
N ARG A 132 -19.19 15.43 -30.39
CA ARG A 132 -19.12 13.97 -30.33
C ARG A 132 -19.26 13.48 -28.89
N LEU A 133 -20.04 12.42 -28.69
CA LEU A 133 -20.06 11.68 -27.42
C LEU A 133 -18.84 10.74 -27.37
N ASP A 134 -17.79 11.16 -26.68
CA ASP A 134 -16.58 10.34 -26.50
C ASP A 134 -16.74 9.33 -25.35
N ARG A 135 -15.80 8.38 -25.28
CA ARG A 135 -15.79 7.30 -24.28
C ARG A 135 -15.84 7.79 -22.83
N ASN A 136 -15.25 8.94 -22.53
CA ASN A 136 -15.16 9.44 -21.16
C ASN A 136 -16.53 9.97 -20.71
N ARG A 137 -17.30 10.50 -21.66
CA ARG A 137 -18.63 11.08 -21.42
C ARG A 137 -19.76 10.06 -21.41
N ILE A 138 -19.59 8.90 -22.04
CA ILE A 138 -20.58 7.80 -21.99
C ILE A 138 -20.91 7.45 -20.52
N GLY A 139 -19.88 7.39 -19.67
CA GLY A 139 -20.03 7.08 -18.24
C GLY A 139 -20.87 8.07 -17.45
N GLU A 140 -20.99 9.31 -17.92
CA GLU A 140 -21.78 10.36 -17.26
C GLU A 140 -23.16 10.53 -17.90
N VAL A 141 -23.22 10.51 -19.24
CA VAL A 141 -24.44 10.78 -20.01
C VAL A 141 -25.44 9.63 -19.89
N VAL A 142 -24.99 8.37 -19.99
CA VAL A 142 -25.89 7.20 -19.94
C VAL A 142 -26.62 7.13 -18.60
N PRO A 143 -25.94 7.14 -17.43
CA PRO A 143 -26.65 7.11 -16.16
C PRO A 143 -27.48 8.36 -15.91
N MET A 144 -27.06 9.54 -16.39
CA MET A 144 -27.83 10.78 -16.22
C MET A 144 -29.19 10.70 -16.93
N LEU A 145 -29.23 10.20 -18.16
CA LEU A 145 -30.48 10.06 -18.91
C LEU A 145 -31.37 8.92 -18.38
N ALA A 146 -30.77 7.90 -17.76
CA ALA A 146 -31.51 6.80 -17.15
C ALA A 146 -32.14 7.15 -15.79
N ARG A 147 -31.86 8.33 -15.22
CA ARG A 147 -32.45 8.75 -13.94
C ARG A 147 -33.94 9.07 -14.08
N PRO A 148 -34.79 8.59 -13.16
CA PRO A 148 -36.22 8.93 -13.14
C PRO A 148 -36.47 10.45 -13.13
N GLU A 149 -35.65 11.21 -12.42
CA GLU A 149 -35.79 12.68 -12.31
C GLU A 149 -35.51 13.37 -13.65
N THR A 150 -34.49 12.90 -14.39
CA THR A 150 -34.15 13.41 -15.71
C THR A 150 -35.27 13.16 -16.70
N ARG A 151 -35.90 11.98 -16.64
CA ARG A 151 -37.06 11.66 -17.47
C ARG A 151 -38.24 12.59 -17.18
N VAL A 152 -38.57 12.80 -15.91
CA VAL A 152 -39.62 13.75 -15.49
C VAL A 152 -39.30 15.17 -15.98
N LEU A 153 -38.02 15.59 -15.93
CA LEU A 153 -37.59 16.89 -16.43
C LEU A 153 -37.77 17.02 -17.95
N LEU A 154 -37.36 16.00 -18.72
CA LEU A 154 -37.49 15.98 -20.18
C LEU A 154 -38.96 15.92 -20.62
N ASP A 155 -39.79 15.15 -19.93
CA ASP A 155 -41.23 15.04 -20.20
C ASP A 155 -41.97 16.36 -19.95
N ARG A 156 -41.56 17.09 -18.90
CA ARG A 156 -42.14 18.40 -18.55
C ARG A 156 -41.58 19.56 -19.39
N ASN A 157 -40.47 19.35 -20.09
CA ASN A 157 -39.80 20.39 -20.85
C ASN A 157 -39.58 19.93 -22.31
N PRO A 158 -40.59 20.08 -23.19
CA PRO A 158 -40.51 19.67 -24.59
C PRO A 158 -39.35 20.33 -25.36
N LEU A 159 -38.98 21.55 -24.96
CA LEU A 159 -37.85 22.27 -25.52
C LEU A 159 -36.52 21.57 -25.19
N LEU A 160 -36.31 21.18 -23.93
CA LEU A 160 -35.12 20.45 -23.50
C LEU A 160 -35.03 19.06 -24.19
N MET A 161 -36.17 18.37 -24.34
CA MET A 161 -36.22 17.12 -25.12
C MET A 161 -35.86 17.35 -26.59
N ARG A 162 -36.29 18.46 -27.19
CA ARG A 162 -35.87 18.82 -28.55
C ARG A 162 -34.37 19.06 -28.63
N CYS A 163 -33.79 19.81 -27.68
CA CYS A 163 -32.34 20.00 -27.61
C CYS A 163 -31.59 18.65 -27.53
N LEU A 164 -32.09 17.69 -26.73
CA LEU A 164 -31.49 16.37 -26.63
C LEU A 164 -31.54 15.60 -27.95
N ARG A 165 -32.63 15.70 -28.73
CA ARG A 165 -32.73 15.07 -30.07
C ARG A 165 -31.76 15.68 -31.07
N GLU A 166 -31.68 17.01 -31.13
CA GLU A 166 -30.75 17.73 -32.01
C GLU A 166 -29.28 17.41 -31.65
N GLN A 167 -28.99 17.32 -30.36
CA GLN A 167 -27.66 16.94 -29.88
C GLN A 167 -27.34 15.47 -30.16
N GLY A 168 -28.31 14.57 -29.99
CA GLY A 168 -28.19 13.16 -30.38
C GLY A 168 -27.91 13.01 -31.87
N GLN A 169 -28.64 13.72 -32.73
CA GLN A 169 -28.41 13.70 -34.17
C GLN A 169 -27.02 14.23 -34.54
N LEU A 170 -26.56 15.29 -33.86
CA LEU A 170 -25.20 15.80 -34.03
C LEU A 170 -24.17 14.72 -33.69
N TRP A 171 -24.32 14.04 -32.55
CA TRP A 171 -23.42 12.98 -32.14
C TRP A 171 -23.44 11.81 -33.14
N VAL A 172 -24.60 11.41 -33.66
CA VAL A 172 -24.73 10.37 -34.70
C VAL A 172 -23.98 10.78 -35.98
N ASN A 173 -24.08 12.04 -36.39
CA ASN A 173 -23.40 12.54 -37.58
C ASN A 173 -21.86 12.54 -37.45
N HIS A 174 -21.37 12.67 -36.22
CA HIS A 174 -19.93 12.70 -35.91
C HIS A 174 -19.39 11.39 -35.29
N ALA A 175 -20.23 10.36 -35.20
CA ALA A 175 -19.84 9.03 -34.74
C ALA A 175 -18.88 8.39 -35.76
N GLY A 176 -17.76 7.88 -35.27
CA GLY A 176 -16.71 7.24 -36.05
C GLY A 176 -16.98 5.77 -36.37
N SER A 177 -17.98 5.15 -35.74
CA SER A 177 -18.33 3.74 -35.96
C SER A 177 -19.84 3.52 -36.00
N THR A 178 -20.26 2.34 -36.48
CA THR A 178 -21.66 1.92 -36.47
C THR A 178 -22.20 1.67 -35.07
N TRP A 179 -21.39 1.09 -34.16
CA TRP A 179 -21.82 0.85 -32.78
C TRP A 179 -22.03 2.16 -32.01
N GLU A 180 -21.23 3.20 -32.28
CA GLU A 180 -21.41 4.52 -31.67
C GLU A 180 -22.75 5.13 -32.07
N LYS A 181 -23.13 5.03 -33.35
CA LYS A 181 -24.43 5.51 -33.85
C LYS A 181 -25.58 4.79 -33.16
N THR A 182 -25.57 3.46 -33.15
CA THR A 182 -26.61 2.66 -32.50
C THR A 182 -26.69 2.91 -31.00
N LEU A 183 -25.55 3.13 -30.32
CA LEU A 183 -25.52 3.51 -28.92
C LEU A 183 -26.23 4.84 -28.69
N ILE A 184 -25.93 5.85 -29.51
CA ILE A 184 -26.54 7.19 -29.38
C ILE A 184 -28.05 7.15 -29.69
N GLU A 185 -28.46 6.36 -30.69
CA GLU A 185 -29.87 6.15 -31.00
C GLU A 185 -30.60 5.53 -29.79
N ASN A 186 -30.06 4.44 -29.24
CA ASN A 186 -30.62 3.77 -28.05
C ASN A 186 -30.60 4.68 -26.81
N LEU A 187 -29.60 5.55 -26.68
CA LEU A 187 -29.47 6.50 -25.58
C LEU A 187 -30.64 7.49 -25.54
N THR A 188 -31.10 7.93 -26.71
CA THR A 188 -32.24 8.86 -26.81
C THR A 188 -33.60 8.18 -26.74
N GLY A 189 -33.68 6.89 -27.11
CA GLY A 189 -34.93 6.12 -27.12
C GLY A 189 -35.22 5.39 -25.81
N GLU A 190 -34.24 4.66 -25.27
CA GLU A 190 -34.40 3.73 -24.14
C GLU A 190 -33.19 3.79 -23.19
N PRO A 191 -32.91 4.94 -22.54
CA PRO A 191 -31.69 5.14 -21.76
C PRO A 191 -31.56 4.18 -20.56
N GLU A 192 -32.68 3.86 -19.90
CA GLU A 192 -32.70 2.92 -18.76
C GLU A 192 -32.26 1.51 -19.18
N GLN A 193 -32.84 0.99 -20.26
CA GLN A 193 -32.49 -0.33 -20.79
C GLN A 193 -31.05 -0.35 -21.32
N LEU A 194 -30.63 0.71 -22.02
CA LEU A 194 -29.26 0.84 -22.47
C LEU A 194 -28.26 0.83 -21.30
N TRP A 195 -28.58 1.52 -20.20
CA TRP A 195 -27.72 1.52 -19.02
C TRP A 195 -27.59 0.13 -18.39
N GLN A 196 -28.71 -0.60 -18.26
CA GLN A 196 -28.70 -1.98 -17.77
C GLN A 196 -27.83 -2.87 -18.68
N ASP A 197 -28.04 -2.81 -20.00
CA ASP A 197 -27.30 -3.63 -20.97
C ASP A 197 -25.80 -3.35 -20.99
N LEU A 198 -25.42 -2.07 -20.97
CA LEU A 198 -24.00 -1.68 -20.93
C LEU A 198 -23.35 -2.06 -19.60
N SER A 199 -24.11 -2.07 -18.51
CA SER A 199 -23.64 -2.57 -17.21
C SER A 199 -23.41 -4.08 -17.25
N LEU A 200 -24.35 -4.85 -17.82
CA LEU A 200 -24.19 -6.29 -18.03
C LEU A 200 -23.00 -6.59 -18.95
N TRP A 201 -22.83 -5.83 -20.03
CA TRP A 201 -21.67 -5.95 -20.92
C TRP A 201 -20.36 -5.66 -20.18
N ALA A 202 -20.29 -4.58 -19.41
CA ALA A 202 -19.10 -4.23 -18.63
C ALA A 202 -18.68 -5.31 -17.64
N LEU A 203 -19.63 -6.11 -17.14
CA LEU A 203 -19.40 -7.19 -16.18
C LEU A 203 -19.14 -8.54 -16.85
N LEU A 204 -19.74 -8.83 -18.00
CA LEU A 204 -19.76 -10.16 -18.61
C LEU A 204 -18.95 -10.31 -19.91
N TYR A 205 -18.41 -9.23 -20.50
CA TYR A 205 -17.74 -9.32 -21.81
C TYR A 205 -16.52 -10.26 -21.85
N GLY A 206 -15.85 -10.46 -20.72
CA GLY A 206 -14.70 -11.37 -20.59
C GLY A 206 -15.07 -12.82 -20.27
N TYR A 207 -16.35 -13.11 -20.01
CA TYR A 207 -16.88 -14.44 -19.73
C TYR A 207 -17.43 -15.12 -20.99
N PRO A 208 -17.73 -16.44 -20.95
CA PRO A 208 -18.36 -17.12 -22.09
C PRO A 208 -19.67 -16.45 -22.52
N GLU A 209 -19.86 -16.30 -23.84
CA GLU A 209 -20.98 -15.54 -24.43
C GLU A 209 -22.36 -15.98 -23.92
N LYS A 210 -22.53 -17.27 -23.63
CA LYS A 210 -23.76 -17.85 -23.09
C LYS A 210 -24.27 -17.13 -21.83
N LEU A 211 -23.36 -16.61 -20.99
CA LEU A 211 -23.75 -15.92 -19.75
C LEU A 211 -24.49 -14.61 -20.04
N LEU A 212 -24.06 -13.86 -21.05
CA LEU A 212 -24.73 -12.64 -21.47
C LEU A 212 -26.08 -12.94 -22.12
N GLU A 213 -26.19 -14.03 -22.87
CA GLU A 213 -27.43 -14.46 -23.54
C GLU A 213 -28.54 -14.89 -22.55
N TYR A 214 -28.18 -15.25 -21.31
CA TYR A 214 -29.18 -15.54 -20.27
C TYR A 214 -29.84 -14.29 -19.68
N VAL A 215 -29.20 -13.13 -19.78
CA VAL A 215 -29.63 -11.88 -19.13
C VAL A 215 -29.96 -10.75 -20.11
N VAL A 216 -29.48 -10.85 -21.36
CA VAL A 216 -29.76 -9.88 -22.43
C VAL A 216 -30.45 -10.58 -23.62
N PRO A 217 -31.53 -10.02 -24.17
CA PRO A 217 -32.15 -10.53 -25.39
C PRO A 217 -31.17 -10.62 -26.57
N LEU A 218 -31.22 -11.72 -27.34
CA LEU A 218 -30.28 -12.01 -28.44
C LEU A 218 -30.10 -10.87 -29.46
N GLN A 219 -31.16 -10.09 -29.73
CA GLN A 219 -31.09 -8.95 -30.64
C GLN A 219 -30.15 -7.85 -30.11
N ARG A 220 -30.16 -7.62 -28.79
CA ARG A 220 -29.34 -6.59 -28.12
C ARG A 220 -27.92 -7.09 -27.85
N VAL A 221 -27.73 -8.39 -27.64
CA VAL A 221 -26.40 -9.02 -27.53
C VAL A 221 -25.53 -8.73 -28.75
N LYS A 222 -26.10 -8.81 -29.97
CA LYS A 222 -25.36 -8.48 -31.21
C LYS A 222 -24.83 -7.04 -31.23
N PHE A 223 -25.62 -6.11 -30.72
CA PHE A 223 -25.21 -4.71 -30.57
C PHE A 223 -24.09 -4.57 -29.54
N LEU A 224 -24.23 -5.17 -28.36
CA LEU A 224 -23.23 -5.09 -27.29
C LEU A 224 -21.86 -5.64 -27.71
N ARG A 225 -21.84 -6.74 -28.48
CA ARG A 225 -20.59 -7.33 -29.03
C ARG A 225 -19.80 -6.38 -29.91
N ALA A 226 -20.47 -5.40 -30.54
CA ALA A 226 -19.80 -4.42 -31.38
C ALA A 226 -19.09 -3.32 -30.55
N ILE A 227 -19.37 -3.23 -29.24
CA ILE A 227 -18.83 -2.23 -28.32
C ILE A 227 -17.53 -2.76 -27.69
N PRO A 228 -16.38 -2.09 -27.85
CA PRO A 228 -15.15 -2.46 -27.15
C PRO A 228 -15.35 -2.42 -25.63
N GLY A 229 -14.90 -3.46 -24.89
CA GLY A 229 -15.05 -3.51 -23.43
C GLY A 229 -14.44 -2.30 -22.70
N GLU A 230 -13.32 -1.77 -23.22
CA GLU A 230 -12.69 -0.55 -22.69
C GLU A 230 -13.59 0.70 -22.78
N ALA A 231 -14.57 0.73 -23.69
CA ALA A 231 -15.49 1.86 -23.84
C ALA A 231 -16.50 1.96 -22.67
N VAL A 232 -16.73 0.86 -21.95
CA VAL A 232 -17.67 0.80 -20.81
C VAL A 232 -16.96 0.64 -19.45
N LYS A 233 -15.63 0.69 -19.44
CA LYS A 233 -14.83 0.46 -18.23
C LYS A 233 -15.10 1.49 -17.12
N THR A 234 -15.32 2.74 -17.49
CA THR A 234 -15.60 3.85 -16.56
C THR A 234 -17.09 4.03 -16.26
N LEU A 235 -17.97 3.25 -16.91
CA LEU A 235 -19.42 3.37 -16.75
C LEU A 235 -19.83 3.00 -15.33
N PRO A 236 -20.50 3.89 -14.56
CA PRO A 236 -21.16 3.52 -13.31
C PRO A 236 -22.17 2.40 -13.56
N LEU A 237 -22.14 1.37 -12.72
CA LEU A 237 -22.94 0.17 -12.94
C LEU A 237 -24.35 0.33 -12.37
N GLU A 238 -25.34 -0.13 -13.13
CA GLU A 238 -26.74 -0.21 -12.70
C GLU A 238 -26.93 -1.38 -11.72
N ARG A 239 -27.74 -1.18 -10.67
CA ARG A 239 -27.86 -2.12 -9.55
C ARG A 239 -28.45 -3.47 -9.95
N LYS A 240 -29.53 -3.48 -10.71
CA LYS A 240 -30.19 -4.71 -11.15
C LYS A 240 -29.27 -5.51 -12.08
N ALA A 241 -28.52 -4.86 -12.95
CA ALA A 241 -27.49 -5.47 -13.78
C ALA A 241 -26.38 -6.12 -12.94
N ILE A 242 -25.95 -5.49 -11.83
CA ILE A 242 -25.00 -6.12 -10.90
C ILE A 242 -25.59 -7.42 -10.32
N GLU A 243 -26.83 -7.37 -9.84
CA GLU A 243 -27.50 -8.53 -9.23
C GLU A 243 -27.64 -9.70 -10.24
N GLU A 244 -28.05 -9.40 -11.47
CA GLU A 244 -28.16 -10.36 -12.57
C GLU A 244 -26.80 -10.94 -12.99
N ALA A 245 -25.78 -10.10 -13.17
CA ALA A 245 -24.43 -10.54 -13.54
C ALA A 245 -23.78 -11.40 -12.45
N VAL A 246 -23.93 -11.02 -11.17
CA VAL A 246 -23.41 -11.80 -10.05
C VAL A 246 -23.98 -13.22 -10.05
N ALA A 247 -25.29 -13.38 -10.29
CA ALA A 247 -25.92 -14.70 -10.35
C ALA A 247 -25.31 -15.56 -11.48
N GLN A 248 -25.08 -15.00 -12.66
CA GLN A 248 -24.45 -15.71 -13.79
C GLN A 248 -22.99 -16.07 -13.51
N ILE A 249 -22.23 -15.15 -12.91
CA ILE A 249 -20.84 -15.36 -12.52
C ILE A 249 -20.74 -16.48 -11.49
N GLU A 250 -21.57 -16.48 -10.45
CA GLU A 250 -21.58 -17.55 -9.44
C GLU A 250 -21.89 -18.93 -10.04
N MET A 251 -22.83 -19.00 -10.99
CA MET A 251 -23.11 -20.24 -11.72
C MET A 251 -21.90 -20.68 -12.54
N PHE A 252 -21.26 -19.76 -13.26
CA PHE A 252 -20.06 -20.06 -14.03
C PHE A 252 -18.93 -20.63 -13.16
N TYR A 253 -18.58 -19.97 -12.05
CA TYR A 253 -17.53 -20.44 -11.15
C TYR A 253 -17.88 -21.77 -10.45
N ARG A 254 -19.16 -22.07 -10.28
CA ARG A 254 -19.61 -23.38 -9.78
C ARG A 254 -19.36 -24.48 -10.81
N ASP A 255 -19.64 -24.20 -12.08
CA ASP A 255 -19.49 -25.18 -13.16
C ASP A 255 -18.01 -25.43 -13.50
N VAL A 256 -17.19 -24.37 -13.59
CA VAL A 256 -15.78 -24.49 -13.99
C VAL A 256 -14.83 -24.65 -12.80
N GLY A 257 -15.32 -24.50 -11.57
CA GLY A 257 -14.48 -24.52 -10.38
C GLY A 257 -13.69 -25.82 -10.22
N GLU A 258 -14.24 -26.95 -10.69
CA GLU A 258 -13.61 -28.28 -10.75
C GLU A 258 -12.68 -28.48 -11.97
N GLU A 259 -12.63 -27.55 -12.90
CA GLU A 259 -11.71 -27.59 -14.06
C GLU A 259 -10.45 -26.73 -13.85
N ILE A 260 -10.44 -25.88 -12.82
CA ILE A 260 -9.30 -25.00 -12.49
C ILE A 260 -8.32 -25.72 -11.57
N ASP A 261 -7.39 -26.46 -12.16
CA ASP A 261 -6.38 -27.30 -11.48
C ASP A 261 -4.92 -26.88 -11.78
N SER A 262 -4.74 -25.72 -12.40
CA SER A 262 -3.42 -25.18 -12.76
C SER A 262 -3.40 -23.65 -12.78
N SER A 263 -2.21 -23.07 -12.58
CA SER A 263 -1.99 -21.61 -12.70
C SER A 263 -2.43 -21.05 -14.05
N ASP A 264 -2.23 -21.80 -15.15
CA ASP A 264 -2.66 -21.35 -16.48
C ASP A 264 -4.18 -21.33 -16.62
N ALA A 265 -4.89 -22.35 -16.12
CA ALA A 265 -6.35 -22.36 -16.09
C ALA A 265 -6.89 -21.24 -15.20
N PHE A 266 -6.29 -21.02 -14.03
CA PHE A 266 -6.66 -19.95 -13.11
C PHE A 266 -6.48 -18.56 -13.74
N ARG A 267 -5.31 -18.27 -14.32
CA ARG A 267 -5.02 -16.98 -14.94
C ARG A 267 -5.95 -16.66 -16.12
N ARG A 268 -6.41 -17.66 -16.88
CA ARG A 268 -7.45 -17.46 -17.91
C ARG A 268 -8.74 -16.94 -17.31
N VAL A 269 -9.16 -17.49 -16.16
CA VAL A 269 -10.38 -17.06 -15.48
C VAL A 269 -10.21 -15.68 -14.85
N VAL A 270 -9.04 -15.35 -14.29
CA VAL A 270 -8.71 -14.00 -13.81
C VAL A 270 -8.78 -12.97 -14.96
N HIS A 271 -8.24 -13.30 -16.13
CA HIS A 271 -8.28 -12.42 -17.30
C HIS A 271 -9.72 -12.20 -17.80
N GLY A 272 -10.60 -13.19 -17.66
CA GLY A 272 -12.02 -13.08 -18.02
C GLY A 272 -12.86 -12.28 -17.03
N ALA A 273 -12.51 -12.28 -15.74
CA ALA A 273 -13.24 -11.57 -14.69
C ALA A 273 -13.32 -10.06 -14.96
N SER A 274 -14.37 -9.34 -14.56
CA SER A 274 -14.49 -7.91 -14.85
C SER A 274 -13.50 -7.04 -14.09
N GLY A 275 -13.10 -7.47 -12.88
CA GLY A 275 -12.28 -6.69 -11.95
C GLY A 275 -13.06 -5.62 -11.17
N ARG A 276 -14.39 -5.54 -11.35
CA ARG A 276 -15.25 -4.47 -10.81
C ARG A 276 -16.14 -4.91 -9.65
N LEU A 277 -16.21 -6.22 -9.38
CA LEU A 277 -17.07 -6.78 -8.35
C LEU A 277 -16.25 -7.44 -7.24
N PHE A 278 -16.46 -7.00 -6.00
CA PHE A 278 -15.88 -7.65 -4.82
C PHE A 278 -16.27 -9.14 -4.71
N LYS A 279 -17.42 -9.52 -5.27
CA LYS A 279 -17.86 -10.92 -5.32
C LYS A 279 -16.98 -11.79 -6.22
N GLU A 280 -16.52 -11.28 -7.37
CA GLU A 280 -15.56 -11.99 -8.23
C GLU A 280 -14.23 -12.20 -7.51
N PHE A 281 -13.74 -11.17 -6.82
CA PHE A 281 -12.52 -11.26 -6.00
C PHE A 281 -12.63 -12.40 -4.97
N LYS A 282 -13.76 -12.49 -4.26
CA LYS A 282 -14.00 -13.58 -3.29
C LYS A 282 -13.99 -14.97 -3.92
N LEU A 283 -14.56 -15.12 -5.11
CA LEU A 283 -14.58 -16.40 -5.84
C LEU A 283 -13.17 -16.80 -6.28
N LEU A 284 -12.38 -15.86 -6.83
CA LEU A 284 -10.99 -16.11 -7.22
C LEU A 284 -10.10 -16.42 -6.01
N ARG A 285 -10.26 -15.69 -4.90
CA ARG A 285 -9.57 -15.99 -3.64
C ARG A 285 -9.92 -17.39 -3.13
N TYR A 286 -11.19 -17.77 -3.20
CA TYR A 286 -11.62 -19.12 -2.84
C TYR A 286 -10.90 -20.18 -3.67
N LEU A 287 -10.82 -20.00 -4.99
CA LEU A 287 -10.11 -20.93 -5.88
C LEU A 287 -8.62 -21.05 -5.54
N LEU A 288 -7.94 -19.94 -5.24
CA LEU A 288 -6.54 -19.95 -4.80
C LEU A 288 -6.36 -20.73 -3.49
N SER A 289 -7.32 -20.61 -2.56
CA SER A 289 -7.28 -21.30 -1.26
C SER A 289 -7.81 -22.74 -1.29
N ALA A 290 -8.42 -23.19 -2.39
CA ALA A 290 -9.08 -24.49 -2.47
C ALA A 290 -8.11 -25.68 -2.57
N GLY A 291 -6.80 -25.43 -2.69
CA GLY A 291 -5.76 -26.46 -2.71
C GLY A 291 -5.74 -27.32 -3.98
N ARG A 292 -6.38 -26.87 -5.08
CA ARG A 292 -6.46 -27.61 -6.34
C ARG A 292 -5.18 -27.50 -7.18
N PHE A 293 -4.41 -26.45 -6.95
CA PHE A 293 -3.07 -26.24 -7.48
C PHE A 293 -2.28 -25.39 -6.47
N ALA A 294 -0.95 -25.31 -6.63
CA ALA A 294 -0.11 -24.43 -5.81
C ALA A 294 -0.09 -23.02 -6.44
N PRO A 295 -0.63 -21.98 -5.78
CA PRO A 295 -0.56 -20.62 -6.28
C PRO A 295 0.89 -20.13 -6.41
N SER A 296 1.17 -19.45 -7.52
CA SER A 296 2.43 -18.74 -7.74
C SER A 296 2.30 -17.25 -7.44
N ALA A 297 3.43 -16.56 -7.27
CA ALA A 297 3.45 -15.10 -7.15
C ALA A 297 2.83 -14.40 -8.39
N GLU A 298 2.93 -15.00 -9.57
CA GLU A 298 2.30 -14.51 -10.79
C GLU A 298 0.78 -14.61 -10.75
N ASP A 299 0.24 -15.68 -10.17
CA ASP A 299 -1.22 -15.86 -9.99
C ASP A 299 -1.79 -14.79 -9.07
N ILE A 300 -1.09 -14.51 -7.96
CA ILE A 300 -1.46 -13.45 -7.02
C ILE A 300 -1.39 -12.08 -7.69
N GLN A 301 -0.29 -11.78 -8.39
CA GLN A 301 -0.12 -10.50 -9.06
C GLN A 301 -1.21 -10.26 -10.12
N ALA A 302 -1.60 -11.29 -10.86
CA ALA A 302 -2.69 -11.19 -11.83
C ALA A 302 -4.03 -10.77 -11.18
N VAL A 303 -4.36 -11.32 -10.01
CA VAL A 303 -5.56 -10.90 -9.25
C VAL A 303 -5.41 -9.47 -8.74
N LYS A 304 -4.25 -9.12 -8.15
CA LYS A 304 -3.99 -7.77 -7.63
C LYS A 304 -4.11 -6.70 -8.72
N GLU A 305 -3.58 -6.96 -9.90
CA GLU A 305 -3.67 -6.06 -11.05
C GLU A 305 -5.10 -5.95 -11.56
N ARG A 306 -5.83 -7.06 -11.65
CA ARG A 306 -7.20 -7.07 -12.15
C ARG A 306 -8.18 -6.33 -11.24
N PHE A 307 -7.98 -6.39 -9.92
CA PHE A 307 -8.88 -5.82 -8.92
C PHE A 307 -8.36 -4.55 -8.25
N ARG A 308 -7.29 -3.94 -8.79
CA ARG A 308 -6.65 -2.73 -8.22
C ARG A 308 -7.65 -1.61 -7.90
N ASP A 309 -8.61 -1.38 -8.80
CA ASP A 309 -9.59 -0.30 -8.70
C ASP A 309 -10.99 -0.81 -8.29
N CYS A 310 -11.08 -2.04 -7.75
CA CYS A 310 -12.36 -2.66 -7.39
C CYS A 310 -12.99 -1.94 -6.18
N PRO A 311 -14.23 -1.41 -6.31
CA PRO A 311 -14.94 -0.81 -5.19
C PRO A 311 -15.18 -1.82 -4.05
N GLY A 312 -14.96 -1.39 -2.81
CA GLY A 312 -15.24 -2.18 -1.60
C GLY A 312 -14.13 -3.16 -1.19
N LEU A 313 -13.04 -3.26 -1.96
CA LEU A 313 -11.87 -4.06 -1.61
C LEU A 313 -10.88 -3.21 -0.78
N ASN A 314 -10.44 -3.71 0.37
CA ASN A 314 -9.46 -3.01 1.20
C ASN A 314 -8.01 -3.51 0.94
N ALA A 315 -7.02 -2.71 1.34
CA ALA A 315 -5.60 -3.05 1.13
C ALA A 315 -5.19 -4.35 1.84
N THR A 316 -5.77 -4.63 3.02
CA THR A 316 -5.51 -5.83 3.80
C THR A 316 -5.93 -7.09 3.05
N GLU A 317 -7.10 -7.08 2.39
CA GLU A 317 -7.60 -8.22 1.60
C GLU A 317 -6.72 -8.52 0.39
N ILE A 318 -6.12 -7.48 -0.21
CA ILE A 318 -5.17 -7.60 -1.32
C ILE A 318 -3.85 -8.20 -0.82
N VAL A 319 -3.33 -7.71 0.30
CA VAL A 319 -2.07 -8.22 0.89
C VAL A 319 -2.22 -9.65 1.38
N ALA A 320 -3.38 -10.03 1.92
CA ALA A 320 -3.67 -11.39 2.36
C ALA A 320 -3.58 -12.44 1.24
N LEU A 321 -3.58 -12.03 -0.04
CA LEU A 321 -3.32 -12.95 -1.14
C LEU A 321 -1.87 -13.45 -1.17
N ASP A 322 -0.91 -12.66 -0.66
CA ASP A 322 0.51 -13.07 -0.61
C ASP A 322 0.70 -14.29 0.31
N ASP A 323 -0.13 -14.41 1.35
CA ASP A 323 -0.15 -15.54 2.27
C ASP A 323 -0.61 -16.86 1.61
N LEU A 324 -1.12 -16.82 0.37
CA LEU A 324 -1.53 -18.01 -0.39
C LEU A 324 -0.38 -18.66 -1.16
N VAL A 325 0.77 -17.97 -1.28
CA VAL A 325 1.96 -18.51 -1.94
C VAL A 325 2.91 -19.05 -0.88
N PRO A 326 3.23 -20.36 -0.90
CA PRO A 326 4.21 -20.92 0.03
C PRO A 326 5.58 -20.28 -0.23
N PRO A 327 6.26 -19.75 0.81
CA PRO A 327 7.66 -19.38 0.68
C PRO A 327 8.52 -20.58 0.28
N PRO A 328 9.73 -20.36 -0.27
CA PRO A 328 10.63 -21.44 -0.65
C PRO A 328 10.84 -22.42 0.51
N ARG A 329 10.90 -23.71 0.19
CA ARG A 329 11.10 -24.76 1.19
C ARG A 329 12.40 -24.49 1.95
N LEU A 330 12.31 -24.58 3.27
CA LEU A 330 13.44 -24.36 4.14
C LEU A 330 14.43 -25.52 4.08
N HIS A 331 15.70 -25.16 4.07
CA HIS A 331 16.80 -26.05 4.40
C HIS A 331 17.46 -25.54 5.69
N PRO A 332 18.00 -26.43 6.54
CA PRO A 332 18.83 -26.00 7.65
C PRO A 332 20.06 -25.22 7.12
N PRO A 333 20.71 -24.39 7.95
CA PRO A 333 22.00 -23.78 7.60
C PRO A 333 22.98 -24.85 7.07
N ASP A 334 23.66 -24.59 5.94
CA ASP A 334 24.57 -25.54 5.29
C ASP A 334 25.55 -26.20 6.29
N GLY A 335 25.86 -27.49 6.08
CA GLY A 335 26.39 -28.50 7.02
C GLY A 335 27.63 -28.22 7.91
N TYR A 336 28.07 -26.98 8.05
CA TYR A 336 29.06 -26.49 9.03
C TYR A 336 28.59 -25.26 9.83
N ALA A 337 27.38 -24.75 9.58
CA ALA A 337 26.86 -23.52 10.19
C ALA A 337 26.12 -23.73 11.53
N PHE A 338 25.91 -24.98 11.96
CA PHE A 338 25.23 -25.29 13.23
C PHE A 338 25.90 -24.65 14.45
N ASP A 339 27.22 -24.44 14.42
CA ASP A 339 27.97 -23.87 15.55
C ASP A 339 28.17 -22.33 15.45
N ASN A 340 27.54 -21.67 14.47
CA ASN A 340 27.69 -20.23 14.25
C ASN A 340 26.41 -19.46 14.67
N PRO A 341 26.44 -18.69 15.78
CA PRO A 341 25.28 -17.92 16.24
C PRO A 341 24.75 -16.93 15.19
N SER A 342 25.63 -16.32 14.39
CA SER A 342 25.23 -15.36 13.36
C SER A 342 24.53 -16.05 12.18
N ALA A 343 24.88 -17.30 11.87
CA ALA A 343 24.20 -18.06 10.84
C ALA A 343 22.77 -18.41 11.27
N TRP A 344 22.57 -18.78 12.53
CA TRP A 344 21.24 -19.02 13.10
C TRP A 344 20.37 -17.78 13.14
N ILE A 345 20.93 -16.61 13.47
CA ILE A 345 20.23 -15.33 13.38
C ILE A 345 19.80 -15.06 11.93
N ALA A 346 20.72 -15.21 10.96
CA ALA A 346 20.43 -14.92 9.56
C ALA A 346 19.37 -15.87 8.97
N TRP A 347 19.46 -17.16 9.28
CA TRP A 347 18.46 -18.16 8.89
C TRP A 347 17.10 -17.87 9.51
N THR A 348 17.09 -17.50 10.80
CA THR A 348 15.86 -17.12 11.52
C THR A 348 15.19 -15.92 10.85
N GLU A 349 15.93 -14.84 10.63
CA GLU A 349 15.45 -13.59 10.04
C GLU A 349 14.92 -13.78 8.60
N LYS A 350 15.72 -14.42 7.74
CA LYS A 350 15.50 -14.38 6.28
C LYS A 350 14.65 -15.52 5.75
N ASP A 351 14.78 -16.70 6.35
CA ASP A 351 14.21 -17.92 5.81
C ASP A 351 13.09 -18.42 6.74
N TYR A 352 13.42 -18.68 8.00
CA TYR A 352 12.51 -19.31 8.95
C TYR A 352 11.28 -18.47 9.28
N ILE A 353 11.45 -17.21 9.71
CA ILE A 353 10.32 -16.39 10.17
C ILE A 353 9.29 -16.16 9.05
N PRO A 354 9.66 -15.81 7.80
CA PRO A 354 8.70 -15.71 6.70
C PRO A 354 7.94 -17.02 6.44
N TYR A 355 8.64 -18.16 6.40
CA TYR A 355 8.02 -19.46 6.19
C TYR A 355 7.11 -19.84 7.36
N ARG A 356 7.56 -19.63 8.60
CA ARG A 356 6.83 -19.96 9.83
C ARG A 356 5.57 -19.10 9.99
N HIS A 357 5.65 -17.83 9.61
CA HIS A 357 4.48 -16.96 9.56
C HIS A 357 3.43 -17.49 8.56
N TRP A 358 3.87 -17.85 7.35
CA TRP A 358 3.00 -18.49 6.35
C TRP A 358 2.42 -19.81 6.87
N GLN A 359 3.25 -20.68 7.46
CA GLN A 359 2.85 -21.98 7.99
C GLN A 359 1.75 -21.84 9.06
N THR A 360 1.93 -20.92 10.01
CA THR A 360 0.98 -20.71 11.11
C THR A 360 -0.34 -20.08 10.66
N LYS A 361 -0.33 -19.27 9.59
CA LYS A 361 -1.53 -18.72 8.96
C LYS A 361 -2.29 -19.74 8.12
N SER A 362 -1.57 -20.51 7.32
CA SER A 362 -2.13 -21.53 6.43
C SER A 362 -2.55 -22.81 7.17
N GLY A 363 -2.03 -23.03 8.38
CA GLY A 363 -2.22 -24.27 9.12
C GLY A 363 -1.48 -25.46 8.49
N HIS A 364 -0.42 -25.18 7.72
CA HIS A 364 0.36 -26.20 7.03
C HIS A 364 1.21 -27.02 8.00
N ASP A 365 1.17 -28.35 7.85
CA ASP A 365 2.00 -29.26 8.63
C ASP A 365 3.33 -29.55 7.91
N ASP A 366 4.45 -29.44 8.63
CA ASP A 366 5.79 -29.69 8.12
C ASP A 366 6.68 -30.33 9.20
N ALA A 367 6.63 -31.66 9.28
CA ALA A 367 7.41 -32.43 10.24
C ALA A 367 8.94 -32.34 10.02
N GLU A 368 9.41 -32.00 8.81
CA GLU A 368 10.84 -31.82 8.56
C GLU A 368 11.32 -30.48 9.11
N LEU A 369 10.51 -29.42 8.99
CA LEU A 369 10.79 -28.15 9.67
C LEU A 369 10.88 -28.34 11.18
N GLU A 370 9.94 -29.08 11.79
CA GLU A 370 9.97 -29.32 13.23
C GLU A 370 11.29 -29.98 13.67
N LYS A 371 11.83 -30.94 12.90
CA LYS A 371 13.16 -31.52 13.20
C LYS A 371 14.29 -30.48 13.17
N VAL A 372 14.22 -29.51 12.26
CA VAL A 372 15.19 -28.41 12.20
C VAL A 372 15.06 -27.50 13.42
N VAL A 373 13.84 -27.17 13.84
CA VAL A 373 13.59 -26.38 15.05
C VAL A 373 14.09 -27.10 16.31
N GLN A 374 13.87 -28.41 16.41
CA GLN A 374 14.41 -29.22 17.51
C GLN A 374 15.94 -29.23 17.51
N SER A 375 16.56 -29.31 16.33
CA SER A 375 18.03 -29.23 16.19
C SER A 375 18.57 -27.87 16.61
N PHE A 376 17.83 -26.79 16.34
CA PHE A 376 18.13 -25.45 16.86
C PHE A 376 18.03 -25.41 18.39
N SER A 377 16.96 -25.96 18.98
CA SER A 377 16.82 -26.01 20.45
C SER A 377 17.96 -26.81 21.10
N ASP A 378 18.35 -27.94 20.50
CA ASP A 378 19.47 -28.76 20.97
C ASP A 378 20.78 -27.97 20.94
N TRP A 379 21.04 -27.26 19.83
CA TRP A 379 22.20 -26.37 19.70
C TRP A 379 22.18 -25.25 20.75
N TYR A 380 21.05 -24.56 20.89
CA TYR A 380 20.92 -23.41 21.79
C TYR A 380 21.15 -23.80 23.25
N ILE A 381 20.59 -24.92 23.70
CA ILE A 381 20.78 -25.43 25.06
C ILE A 381 22.25 -25.84 25.29
N ARG A 382 22.87 -26.52 24.32
CA ARG A 382 24.27 -26.96 24.40
C ARG A 382 25.24 -25.77 24.51
N ASP A 383 25.02 -24.73 23.71
CA ASP A 383 25.93 -23.57 23.60
C ASP A 383 25.49 -22.38 24.46
N TYR A 384 24.41 -22.52 25.23
CA TYR A 384 23.76 -21.47 26.03
C TYR A 384 24.77 -20.61 26.82
N ALA A 385 25.67 -21.26 27.56
CA ALA A 385 26.65 -20.55 28.38
C ALA A 385 27.62 -19.71 27.53
N THR A 386 28.10 -20.24 26.41
CA THR A 386 29.00 -19.51 25.50
C THR A 386 28.29 -18.31 24.86
N LEU A 387 27.05 -18.50 24.41
CA LEU A 387 26.23 -17.46 23.80
C LEU A 387 26.00 -16.30 24.77
N HIS A 388 25.66 -16.61 26.01
CA HIS A 388 25.27 -15.62 26.99
C HIS A 388 26.42 -14.91 27.71
N GLN A 389 27.65 -15.42 27.58
CA GLN A 389 28.87 -14.69 27.94
C GLN A 389 29.27 -13.65 26.89
N SER A 390 28.78 -13.78 25.65
CA SER A 390 29.07 -12.83 24.58
C SER A 390 28.26 -11.54 24.74
N THR A 391 28.95 -10.39 24.77
CA THR A 391 28.31 -9.06 24.75
C THR A 391 27.60 -8.75 23.44
N ALA A 392 27.96 -9.44 22.36
CA ALA A 392 27.34 -9.28 21.04
C ALA A 392 26.02 -10.07 20.92
N PHE A 393 25.96 -11.28 21.51
CA PHE A 393 24.83 -12.19 21.33
C PHE A 393 23.85 -12.22 22.50
N SER A 394 24.31 -11.96 23.73
CA SER A 394 23.44 -12.03 24.90
C SER A 394 22.54 -10.80 25.00
N LEU A 395 21.23 -11.03 25.16
CA LEU A 395 20.27 -9.95 25.39
C LEU A 395 20.52 -9.20 26.70
N VAL A 396 21.03 -9.88 27.74
CA VAL A 396 21.37 -9.27 29.05
C VAL A 396 22.33 -8.08 28.90
N HIS A 397 23.17 -8.09 27.87
CA HIS A 397 24.15 -7.04 27.58
C HIS A 397 23.64 -5.94 26.62
N ALA A 398 22.39 -6.03 26.12
CA ALA A 398 21.86 -5.13 25.09
C ALA A 398 21.85 -3.66 25.51
N LEU A 399 21.27 -3.33 26.66
CA LEU A 399 21.23 -1.96 27.16
C LEU A 399 22.62 -1.41 27.50
N GLY A 400 23.58 -2.29 27.83
CA GLY A 400 24.98 -1.91 28.05
C GLY A 400 25.67 -1.53 26.75
N ALA A 401 25.38 -2.25 25.65
CA ALA A 401 25.88 -1.93 24.31
C ALA A 401 25.39 -0.55 23.82
N PHE A 402 24.22 -0.10 24.28
CA PHE A 402 23.71 1.25 24.03
C PHE A 402 24.28 2.33 24.95
N GLY A 403 25.13 1.97 25.92
CA GLY A 403 25.57 2.86 26.98
C GLY A 403 26.19 4.16 26.49
N ASP A 404 27.06 4.12 25.47
CA ASP A 404 27.65 5.34 24.89
C ASP A 404 26.60 6.27 24.27
N SER A 405 25.68 5.71 23.48
CA SER A 405 24.63 6.48 22.84
C SER A 405 23.68 7.08 23.88
N ILE A 406 23.27 6.30 24.89
CA ILE A 406 22.44 6.76 26.00
C ILE A 406 23.15 7.87 26.80
N ARG A 407 24.48 7.77 27.00
CA ARG A 407 25.27 8.81 27.68
C ARG A 407 25.41 10.09 26.87
N ASN A 408 25.26 10.05 25.56
CA ASN A 408 25.42 11.21 24.67
C ASN A 408 24.10 11.92 24.34
N ASP A 409 22.97 11.21 24.34
CA ASP A 409 21.66 11.83 24.14
C ASP A 409 21.29 12.75 25.31
N THR A 410 20.47 13.77 25.12
CA THR A 410 19.90 14.52 26.25
C THR A 410 18.65 13.80 26.80
N LEU A 411 17.84 13.20 25.93
CA LEU A 411 16.70 12.37 26.33
C LEU A 411 16.79 11.01 25.64
N SER A 412 16.91 9.95 26.42
CA SER A 412 16.89 8.57 25.91
C SER A 412 15.57 7.92 26.32
N LEU A 413 14.76 7.53 25.35
CA LEU A 413 13.58 6.71 25.56
C LEU A 413 13.91 5.25 25.20
N ILE A 414 13.80 4.37 26.18
CA ILE A 414 13.89 2.92 26.02
C ILE A 414 12.45 2.40 25.99
N ILE A 415 12.04 1.76 24.90
CA ILE A 415 10.79 1.01 24.80
C ILE A 415 11.14 -0.47 24.92
N LEU A 416 10.78 -1.05 26.06
CA LEU A 416 10.83 -2.49 26.29
C LEU A 416 9.47 -3.08 25.97
N VAL A 417 9.35 -3.72 24.81
CA VAL A 417 8.14 -4.42 24.39
C VAL A 417 8.12 -5.81 25.02
N ASP A 418 7.03 -6.18 25.67
CA ASP A 418 6.90 -7.50 26.29
C ASP A 418 6.58 -8.55 25.21
N GLY A 419 7.38 -9.62 25.13
CA GLY A 419 7.04 -10.83 24.37
C GLY A 419 6.88 -10.69 22.85
N LEU A 420 7.48 -9.68 22.19
CA LEU A 420 7.28 -9.44 20.75
C LEU A 420 8.16 -10.34 19.86
N PRO A 421 7.61 -11.33 19.13
CA PRO A 421 8.40 -12.13 18.20
C PRO A 421 8.78 -11.34 16.94
N LEU A 422 9.86 -11.77 16.29
CA LEU A 422 10.42 -11.14 15.09
C LEU A 422 9.39 -11.02 13.94
N THR A 423 8.46 -11.97 13.86
CA THR A 423 7.33 -11.97 12.91
C THR A 423 6.56 -10.65 12.86
N PHE A 424 6.38 -9.98 14.00
CA PHE A 424 5.58 -8.73 14.09
C PHE A 424 6.44 -7.46 14.19
N TRP A 425 7.77 -7.59 14.18
CA TRP A 425 8.69 -6.46 14.18
C TRP A 425 8.46 -5.46 13.03
N PRO A 426 8.17 -5.90 11.77
CA PRO A 426 7.91 -4.96 10.68
C PRO A 426 6.75 -4.00 10.97
N ILE A 427 5.71 -4.45 11.67
CA ILE A 427 4.55 -3.62 12.05
C ILE A 427 4.97 -2.51 13.01
N PHE A 428 5.80 -2.85 14.01
CA PHE A 428 6.36 -1.87 14.95
C PHE A 428 7.23 -0.85 14.22
N GLN A 429 8.14 -1.33 13.37
CA GLN A 429 9.06 -0.48 12.62
C GLN A 429 8.31 0.49 11.72
N GLU A 430 7.29 0.03 10.99
CA GLU A 430 6.46 0.87 10.13
C GLU A 430 5.76 1.96 10.94
N ALA A 431 5.19 1.64 12.10
CA ALA A 431 4.54 2.62 12.96
C ALA A 431 5.52 3.73 13.41
N MET A 432 6.74 3.36 13.80
CA MET A 432 7.78 4.33 14.17
C MET A 432 8.22 5.19 12.99
N GLN A 433 8.40 4.59 11.81
CA GLN A 433 8.75 5.31 10.59
C GLN A 433 7.67 6.34 10.20
N ARG A 434 6.39 5.96 10.30
CA ARG A 434 5.26 6.89 10.08
C ARG A 434 5.23 8.05 11.08
N ALA A 435 5.72 7.84 12.29
CA ALA A 435 5.88 8.90 13.30
C ALA A 435 7.16 9.74 13.13
N GLY A 436 7.93 9.54 12.06
CA GLY A 436 9.13 10.33 11.77
C GLY A 436 10.41 9.82 12.47
N PHE A 437 10.40 8.60 13.00
CA PHE A 437 11.59 7.96 13.56
C PHE A 437 12.25 7.06 12.51
N HIS A 438 13.55 7.25 12.30
CA HIS A 438 14.34 6.49 11.35
C HIS A 438 15.17 5.45 12.08
N ARG A 439 15.16 4.20 11.59
CA ARG A 439 16.01 3.13 12.14
C ARG A 439 17.48 3.43 11.84
N TYR A 440 18.34 3.40 12.83
CA TYR A 440 19.80 3.56 12.68
C TYR A 440 20.54 2.24 12.85
N ALA A 441 20.07 1.38 13.76
CA ALA A 441 20.61 0.05 13.97
C ALA A 441 19.49 -0.97 14.18
N LEU A 442 19.74 -2.20 13.73
CA LEU A 442 18.93 -3.38 14.04
C LEU A 442 19.89 -4.55 14.25
N GLU A 443 19.90 -5.09 15.45
CA GLU A 443 20.64 -6.27 15.84
C GLU A 443 19.67 -7.33 16.35
N PHE A 444 20.14 -8.57 16.41
CA PHE A 444 19.40 -9.67 17.00
C PHE A 444 20.21 -10.31 18.10
N ARG A 445 19.56 -10.62 19.21
CA ARG A 445 20.18 -11.19 20.41
C ARG A 445 19.40 -12.38 20.92
N PHE A 446 20.05 -13.20 21.72
CA PHE A 446 19.48 -14.38 22.35
C PHE A 446 18.92 -14.04 23.73
N SER A 447 17.64 -14.32 23.96
CA SER A 447 16.94 -14.18 25.23
C SER A 447 17.30 -15.32 26.20
N PRO A 448 17.56 -15.03 27.49
CA PRO A 448 17.71 -16.04 28.53
C PRO A 448 16.55 -17.04 28.61
N LEU A 449 16.84 -18.20 29.21
CA LEU A 449 15.86 -19.25 29.51
C LEU A 449 15.47 -19.29 31.00
N PRO A 450 14.20 -19.63 31.32
CA PRO A 450 13.08 -19.73 30.38
C PRO A 450 12.77 -18.37 29.74
N THR A 451 12.29 -18.35 28.49
CA THR A 451 11.87 -17.11 27.81
C THR A 451 10.55 -16.63 28.40
N ASP A 452 10.63 -16.06 29.59
CA ASP A 452 9.51 -15.61 30.39
C ASP A 452 9.89 -14.31 31.11
N THR A 453 8.95 -13.36 31.13
CA THR A 453 9.11 -12.03 31.67
C THR A 453 9.70 -12.02 33.09
N GLU A 454 9.31 -12.97 33.95
CA GLU A 454 9.74 -13.02 35.35
C GLU A 454 11.25 -13.26 35.48
N PHE A 455 11.83 -14.01 34.55
CA PHE A 455 13.23 -14.43 34.60
C PHE A 455 14.13 -13.56 33.69
N VAL A 456 13.62 -13.13 32.54
CA VAL A 456 14.41 -12.38 31.55
C VAL A 456 14.48 -10.89 31.89
N LYS A 457 13.34 -10.26 32.16
CA LYS A 457 13.26 -8.80 32.31
C LYS A 457 14.15 -8.23 33.42
N PRO A 458 14.25 -8.85 34.63
CA PRO A 458 15.16 -8.36 35.66
C PRO A 458 16.64 -8.37 35.23
N THR A 459 17.09 -9.45 34.59
CA THR A 459 18.50 -9.58 34.14
C THR A 459 18.79 -8.63 32.99
N LEU A 460 17.85 -8.43 32.07
CA LEU A 460 17.95 -7.45 30.99
C LEU A 460 18.07 -6.02 31.51
N ILE A 461 17.18 -5.60 32.42
CA ILE A 461 17.17 -4.22 32.94
C ILE A 461 18.40 -3.96 33.80
N SER A 462 18.82 -4.91 34.64
CA SER A 462 20.00 -4.75 35.50
C SER A 462 21.33 -4.91 34.77
N GLY A 463 21.37 -5.75 33.73
CA GLY A 463 22.63 -6.21 33.13
C GLY A 463 23.37 -7.27 33.96
N ASP A 464 22.74 -7.78 35.03
CA ASP A 464 23.32 -8.77 35.96
C ASP A 464 22.48 -10.06 35.99
N TRP A 465 23.16 -11.18 35.81
CA TRP A 465 22.58 -12.52 35.89
C TRP A 465 22.12 -12.91 37.30
N ASN A 466 22.68 -12.30 38.35
CA ASN A 466 22.32 -12.62 39.74
C ASN A 466 21.13 -11.80 40.27
N CYS A 467 20.38 -11.11 39.39
CA CYS A 467 19.20 -10.37 39.79
C CYS A 467 18.07 -11.34 40.20
N PRO A 468 17.55 -11.27 41.44
CA PRO A 468 16.45 -12.12 41.86
C PRO A 468 15.16 -11.85 41.05
N PRO A 469 14.35 -12.89 40.77
CA PRO A 469 12.98 -12.71 40.28
C PRO A 469 12.15 -11.82 41.22
N GLY A 470 11.17 -11.09 40.67
CA GLY A 470 10.30 -10.20 41.45
C GLY A 470 10.95 -8.90 41.92
N THR A 471 12.18 -8.60 41.50
CA THR A 471 12.84 -7.32 41.84
C THR A 471 12.14 -6.15 41.15
N ASN A 472 11.96 -5.04 41.88
CA ASN A 472 11.33 -3.83 41.36
C ASN A 472 12.13 -3.21 40.19
N TYR A 473 11.53 -3.17 39.00
CA TYR A 473 12.18 -2.70 37.77
C TYR A 473 12.64 -1.25 37.81
N GLU A 474 11.90 -0.37 38.49
CA GLU A 474 12.31 1.03 38.66
C GLU A 474 13.62 1.14 39.44
N SER A 475 13.77 0.33 40.50
CA SER A 475 14.98 0.29 41.31
C SER A 475 16.17 -0.25 40.51
N LEU A 476 15.97 -1.29 39.70
CA LEU A 476 17.00 -1.82 38.80
C LEU A 476 17.47 -0.77 37.80
N LEU A 477 16.52 -0.05 37.17
CA LEU A 477 16.83 0.99 36.21
C LEU A 477 17.63 2.13 36.85
N ARG A 478 17.24 2.58 38.05
CA ARG A 478 17.97 3.63 38.79
C ARG A 478 19.39 3.19 39.15
N ASN A 479 19.55 1.96 39.62
CA ASN A 479 20.88 1.41 39.92
C ASN A 479 21.77 1.37 38.67
N ARG A 480 21.22 0.90 37.55
CA ARG A 480 21.94 0.87 36.28
C ARG A 480 22.28 2.25 35.73
N ALA A 481 21.37 3.21 35.85
CA ALA A 481 21.67 4.59 35.46
C ALA A 481 22.83 5.17 36.29
N GLY A 482 22.91 4.79 37.57
CA GLY A 482 24.04 5.07 38.44
C GLY A 482 25.37 4.49 37.97
N SER A 483 25.40 3.24 37.51
CA SER A 483 26.63 2.55 37.09
C SER A 483 27.01 2.82 35.64
N ASP A 484 26.09 2.66 34.71
CA ASP A 484 26.35 2.54 33.27
C ASP A 484 26.18 3.88 32.56
N TRP A 485 25.37 4.79 33.09
CA TRP A 485 24.93 6.01 32.39
C TRP A 485 25.30 7.30 33.13
N ASN A 486 26.42 7.31 33.86
CA ASN A 486 26.97 8.49 34.55
C ASN A 486 25.99 9.14 35.56
N GLY A 487 25.16 8.36 36.23
CA GLY A 487 24.23 8.87 37.24
C GLY A 487 23.07 9.68 36.68
N ARG A 488 22.71 9.47 35.40
CA ARG A 488 21.56 10.13 34.77
C ARG A 488 20.26 9.88 35.54
N GLN A 489 19.36 10.86 35.48
CA GLN A 489 18.01 10.67 36.00
C GLN A 489 17.33 9.52 35.24
N ALA A 490 16.74 8.58 35.97
CA ALA A 490 16.03 7.44 35.40
C ALA A 490 14.55 7.51 35.78
N VAL A 491 13.66 7.36 34.79
CA VAL A 491 12.21 7.33 34.97
C VAL A 491 11.66 6.02 34.41
N TYR A 492 10.92 5.28 35.23
CA TYR A 492 10.22 4.08 34.81
C TYR A 492 8.75 4.37 34.57
N LEU A 493 8.24 3.94 33.41
CA LEU A 493 6.84 4.07 33.00
C LEU A 493 6.28 2.66 32.79
N SER A 494 5.27 2.27 33.56
CA SER A 494 4.75 0.90 33.53
C SER A 494 3.74 0.63 32.41
N ASN A 495 3.32 1.66 31.67
CA ASN A 495 2.34 1.54 30.60
C ASN A 495 2.35 2.77 29.67
N LEU A 496 1.69 2.64 28.53
CA LEU A 496 1.61 3.68 27.50
C LEU A 496 0.92 4.97 27.98
N LYS A 497 -0.06 4.89 28.88
CA LYS A 497 -0.73 6.09 29.41
C LYS A 497 0.26 6.97 30.17
N MET A 498 1.15 6.37 30.96
CA MET A 498 2.19 7.12 31.66
C MET A 498 3.16 7.83 30.72
N LEU A 499 3.46 7.26 29.53
CA LEU A 499 4.24 7.96 28.51
C LEU A 499 3.49 9.16 27.92
N SER A 500 2.20 9.00 27.62
CA SER A 500 1.37 10.10 27.11
C SER A 500 1.29 11.27 28.10
N ASP A 501 1.14 10.96 29.39
CA ASP A 501 1.05 11.95 30.47
C ASP A 501 2.42 12.48 30.92
N PHE A 502 3.52 11.86 30.47
CA PHE A 502 4.87 12.22 30.88
C PHE A 502 5.20 13.66 30.43
N THR A 503 5.72 14.45 31.37
CA THR A 503 6.16 15.83 31.11
C THR A 503 7.63 15.82 30.71
N ALA A 504 7.96 16.61 29.69
CA ALA A 504 9.31 16.74 29.18
C ALA A 504 10.30 17.11 30.30
N PRO A 505 11.41 16.36 30.48
CA PRO A 505 12.39 16.64 31.51
C PRO A 505 13.30 17.81 31.11
N GLU A 506 13.70 18.61 32.10
CA GLU A 506 14.65 19.72 31.93
C GLU A 506 16.12 19.27 31.99
N THR A 507 16.39 18.10 32.57
CA THR A 507 17.75 17.55 32.72
C THR A 507 17.94 16.27 31.92
N PRO A 508 19.18 15.88 31.59
CA PRO A 508 19.44 14.65 30.86
C PRO A 508 18.85 13.42 31.56
N THR A 509 17.92 12.75 30.88
CA THR A 509 17.06 11.73 31.48
C THR A 509 16.99 10.49 30.61
N VAL A 510 17.00 9.31 31.24
CA VAL A 510 16.67 8.03 30.64
C VAL A 510 15.27 7.61 31.07
N VAL A 511 14.38 7.40 30.13
CA VAL A 511 13.01 6.97 30.35
C VAL A 511 12.87 5.54 29.86
N LEU A 512 12.38 4.61 30.67
CA LEU A 512 12.03 3.26 30.24
C LEU A 512 10.51 3.11 30.25
N LEU A 513 9.92 2.88 29.08
CA LEU A 513 8.56 2.40 28.92
C LEU A 513 8.55 0.87 28.90
N ASN A 514 7.91 0.25 29.88
CA ASN A 514 7.59 -1.18 29.89
C ASN A 514 6.22 -1.40 29.24
N LEU A 515 6.19 -1.95 28.04
CA LEU A 515 5.00 -2.12 27.21
C LEU A 515 4.48 -3.56 27.28
N LEU A 516 3.63 -3.84 28.28
CA LEU A 516 3.06 -5.17 28.55
C LEU A 516 2.01 -5.62 27.51
N THR A 517 1.29 -4.67 26.92
CA THR A 517 0.10 -4.94 26.10
C THR A 517 0.38 -5.75 24.82
N ALA A 518 1.63 -5.81 24.35
CA ALA A 518 1.98 -6.62 23.20
C ALA A 518 1.84 -8.13 23.49
N ASP A 519 2.41 -8.59 24.60
CA ASP A 519 2.28 -9.98 25.07
C ASP A 519 0.82 -10.34 25.39
N GLU A 520 0.07 -9.42 26.04
CA GLU A 520 -1.36 -9.60 26.30
C GLU A 520 -2.17 -9.88 25.02
N ILE A 521 -1.91 -9.13 23.94
CA ILE A 521 -2.55 -9.34 22.63
C ILE A 521 -2.15 -10.70 22.04
N LEU A 522 -0.91 -11.11 22.22
CA LEU A 522 -0.36 -12.35 21.66
C LEU A 522 -0.95 -13.60 22.32
N HIS A 523 -1.18 -13.60 23.64
CA HIS A 523 -1.81 -14.71 24.36
C HIS A 523 -3.30 -14.88 24.04
N ASP A 524 -3.98 -13.80 23.65
CA ASP A 524 -5.41 -13.80 23.40
C ASP A 524 -5.82 -14.55 22.10
N ASP A 525 -7.04 -15.08 22.09
CA ASP A 525 -7.68 -15.64 20.89
C ASP A 525 -8.31 -14.52 20.04
N MET A 526 -7.52 -13.96 19.13
CA MET A 526 -7.98 -12.89 18.22
C MET A 526 -9.12 -13.34 17.30
N ALA A 527 -9.12 -14.61 16.88
CA ALA A 527 -10.18 -15.14 16.01
C ALA A 527 -11.54 -15.13 16.72
N ALA A 528 -11.58 -15.46 18.01
CA ALA A 528 -12.79 -15.35 18.83
C ALA A 528 -13.30 -13.90 18.97
N LYS A 529 -12.40 -12.90 18.84
CA LYS A 529 -12.73 -11.47 18.87
C LYS A 529 -13.06 -10.87 17.49
N GLY A 530 -13.00 -11.67 16.42
CA GLY A 530 -13.28 -11.21 15.05
C GLY A 530 -12.21 -10.28 14.47
N THR A 531 -10.97 -10.40 14.95
CA THR A 531 -9.81 -9.58 14.56
C THR A 531 -8.58 -10.48 14.35
N THR A 532 -7.44 -9.90 13.98
CA THR A 532 -6.15 -10.59 13.85
C THR A 532 -5.10 -10.00 14.79
N HIS A 533 -4.05 -10.78 15.10
CA HIS A 533 -2.93 -10.28 15.91
C HIS A 533 -2.26 -9.08 15.24
N GLU A 534 -2.08 -9.13 13.92
CA GLU A 534 -1.51 -8.06 13.10
C GLU A 534 -2.30 -6.76 13.23
N GLU A 535 -3.63 -6.82 13.16
CA GLU A 535 -4.49 -5.65 13.27
C GLU A 535 -4.44 -5.00 14.67
N GLU A 536 -4.50 -5.80 15.73
CA GLU A 536 -4.42 -5.27 17.10
C GLU A 536 -3.03 -4.74 17.43
N LEU A 537 -1.96 -5.44 17.04
CA LEU A 537 -0.59 -4.98 17.20
C LEU A 537 -0.33 -3.72 16.39
N HIS A 538 -0.84 -3.62 15.16
CA HIS A 538 -0.75 -2.38 14.37
C HIS A 538 -1.43 -1.21 15.08
N ARG A 539 -2.64 -1.39 15.63
CA ARG A 539 -3.31 -0.35 16.42
C ARG A 539 -2.52 0.04 17.66
N LEU A 540 -1.96 -0.94 18.38
CA LEU A 540 -1.11 -0.69 19.54
C LEU A 540 0.13 0.14 19.15
N PHE A 541 0.88 -0.30 18.14
CA PHE A 541 2.13 0.33 17.75
C PHE A 541 1.92 1.72 17.15
N MET A 542 0.82 1.96 16.43
CA MET A 542 0.45 3.32 16.01
C MET A 542 0.20 4.25 17.21
N ARG A 543 -0.40 3.75 18.30
CA ARG A 543 -0.56 4.53 19.54
C ARG A 543 0.77 4.78 20.26
N VAL A 544 1.65 3.77 20.32
CA VAL A 544 3.00 3.91 20.89
C VAL A 544 3.80 4.94 20.10
N ALA A 545 3.78 4.86 18.78
CA ALA A 545 4.45 5.80 17.88
C ALA A 545 3.91 7.22 18.05
N GLY A 546 2.58 7.37 18.14
CA GLY A 546 1.93 8.66 18.43
C GLY A 546 2.33 9.25 19.77
N ALA A 547 2.35 8.47 20.86
CA ALA A 547 2.78 8.94 22.17
C ALA A 547 4.27 9.34 22.19
N THR A 548 5.10 8.58 21.48
CA THR A 548 6.54 8.85 21.31
C THR A 548 6.76 10.14 20.53
N GLY A 549 6.04 10.35 19.43
CA GLY A 549 6.05 11.58 18.64
C GLY A 549 5.61 12.80 19.46
N SER A 550 4.51 12.68 20.22
CA SER A 550 4.02 13.74 21.12
C SER A 550 5.00 14.08 22.26
N LEU A 551 5.78 13.11 22.76
CA LEU A 551 6.86 13.39 23.70
C LEU A 551 7.96 14.21 23.04
N LEU A 552 8.41 13.80 21.85
CA LEU A 552 9.43 14.51 21.08
C LEU A 552 9.01 15.95 20.75
N GLU A 553 7.76 16.18 20.37
CA GLU A 553 7.24 17.51 20.04
C GLU A 553 7.15 18.45 21.24
N ARG A 554 6.82 17.92 22.43
CA ARG A 554 6.74 18.71 23.67
C ARG A 554 8.10 18.92 24.33
N TRP A 555 9.11 18.15 23.95
CA TRP A 555 10.43 18.22 24.57
C TRP A 555 11.24 19.39 23.99
N PRO A 556 11.81 20.28 24.83
CA PRO A 556 12.49 21.50 24.37
C PRO A 556 13.87 21.27 23.73
N GLY A 557 14.39 20.03 23.74
CA GLY A 557 15.70 19.68 23.18
C GLY A 557 15.72 19.59 21.66
N THR A 558 16.91 19.43 21.09
CA THR A 558 17.08 19.19 19.65
C THR A 558 16.76 17.74 19.29
N ARG A 559 16.17 17.51 18.11
CA ARG A 559 15.82 16.15 17.65
C ARG A 559 17.00 15.18 17.60
N ASP A 560 18.22 15.66 17.31
CA ASP A 560 19.44 14.84 17.30
C ASP A 560 19.84 14.32 18.69
N ALA A 561 19.47 15.06 19.75
CA ALA A 561 19.74 14.70 21.13
C ALA A 561 18.65 13.79 21.74
N PHE A 562 17.67 13.37 20.94
CA PHE A 562 16.68 12.36 21.32
C PHE A 562 17.10 10.98 20.81
N GLY A 563 17.34 10.05 21.73
CA GLY A 563 17.57 8.64 21.40
C GLY A 563 16.35 7.79 21.66
N LEU A 564 15.98 6.95 20.69
CA LEU A 564 14.95 5.94 20.85
C LEU A 564 15.58 4.56 20.74
N TYR A 565 15.51 3.78 21.81
CA TYR A 565 16.06 2.44 21.93
C TYR A 565 14.90 1.48 22.10
N VAL A 566 14.82 0.45 21.28
CA VAL A 566 13.70 -0.49 21.30
C VAL A 566 14.25 -1.89 21.41
N LEU A 567 13.70 -2.67 22.33
CA LEU A 567 14.06 -4.05 22.52
C LEU A 567 12.85 -4.82 23.04
N THR A 568 12.89 -6.14 22.90
CA THR A 568 11.96 -7.05 23.53
C THR A 568 12.71 -7.93 24.52
N ASP A 569 12.06 -8.35 25.60
CA ASP A 569 12.65 -9.25 26.59
C ASP A 569 12.72 -10.69 26.07
N HIS A 570 11.66 -11.18 25.45
CA HIS A 570 11.66 -12.43 24.70
C HIS A 570 10.72 -12.32 23.49
N GLY A 571 10.68 -13.36 22.66
CA GLY A 571 9.62 -13.52 21.67
C GLY A 571 8.55 -14.52 22.14
N ALA A 572 7.75 -14.99 21.20
CA ALA A 572 6.71 -15.97 21.43
C ALA A 572 6.45 -16.79 20.16
N CYS A 573 6.06 -18.05 20.31
CA CYS A 573 5.76 -18.96 19.21
C CYS A 573 4.27 -19.32 19.17
N ARG A 574 3.74 -19.59 17.97
CA ARG A 574 2.39 -20.14 17.80
C ARG A 574 2.47 -21.62 17.52
N VAL A 575 2.14 -22.44 18.52
CA VAL A 575 2.21 -23.91 18.44
C VAL A 575 0.97 -24.47 17.75
N LEU A 576 1.14 -25.03 16.56
CA LEU A 576 0.12 -25.74 15.80
C LEU A 576 -0.24 -27.07 16.48
N ASP A 577 -1.45 -27.58 16.24
CA ASP A 577 -1.91 -28.80 16.91
C ASP A 577 -1.15 -30.05 16.43
N GLN A 578 -0.68 -30.06 15.19
CA GLN A 578 0.03 -31.18 14.55
C GLN A 578 1.45 -31.39 15.10
N GLU A 579 2.14 -30.31 15.46
CA GLU A 579 3.49 -30.33 16.04
C GLU A 579 3.48 -30.41 17.58
N ARG A 580 2.31 -30.28 18.21
CA ARG A 580 2.20 -30.24 19.66
C ARG A 580 2.39 -31.62 20.27
N HIS A 581 3.43 -31.74 21.08
CA HIS A 581 3.61 -32.85 22.01
C HIS A 581 3.57 -32.33 23.44
N SER A 582 2.66 -32.86 24.27
CA SER A 582 2.48 -32.43 25.66
C SER A 582 2.42 -33.61 26.61
N PHE A 583 2.72 -33.37 27.89
CA PHE A 583 2.40 -34.35 28.93
C PHE A 583 0.89 -34.45 29.12
N GLU A 584 0.42 -35.64 29.48
CA GLU A 584 -0.93 -35.79 30.00
C GLU A 584 -1.09 -34.95 31.28
N SER A 585 -2.21 -34.25 31.45
CA SER A 585 -2.41 -33.30 32.56
C SER A 585 -2.22 -33.93 33.95
N ARG A 586 -2.53 -35.23 34.10
CA ARG A 586 -2.31 -35.97 35.36
C ARG A 586 -0.83 -36.21 35.67
N ILE A 587 0.00 -36.32 34.63
CA ILE A 587 1.44 -36.48 34.74
C ILE A 587 2.06 -35.11 35.01
N ALA A 588 1.68 -34.09 34.23
CA ALA A 588 2.17 -32.72 34.38
C ALA A 588 1.94 -32.17 35.79
N GLY A 589 0.69 -32.21 36.29
CA GLY A 589 0.36 -31.72 37.64
C GLY A 589 0.93 -32.55 38.80
N LYS A 590 1.56 -33.70 38.53
CA LYS A 590 2.33 -34.46 39.54
C LYS A 590 3.82 -34.15 39.51
N LEU A 591 4.36 -33.83 38.35
CA LEU A 591 5.79 -33.61 38.14
C LEU A 591 6.19 -32.15 38.37
N PHE A 592 5.27 -31.21 38.12
CA PHE A 592 5.55 -29.79 38.06
C PHE A 592 4.74 -29.04 39.11
N ALA A 593 5.44 -28.36 40.02
CA ALA A 593 4.83 -27.58 41.09
C ALA A 593 4.27 -26.24 40.57
N ASP A 594 4.94 -25.66 39.56
CA ASP A 594 4.50 -24.47 38.82
C ASP A 594 4.61 -24.78 37.32
N GLU A 595 3.50 -25.25 36.73
CA GLU A 595 3.40 -25.49 35.30
C GLU A 595 2.91 -24.22 34.57
N ARG A 596 3.77 -23.68 33.71
CA ARG A 596 3.36 -22.73 32.66
C ARG A 596 3.10 -23.49 31.37
N LYS A 597 2.59 -22.80 30.34
CA LYS A 597 2.22 -23.44 29.06
C LYS A 597 3.45 -24.06 28.36
N ARG A 598 4.56 -23.33 28.31
CA ARG A 598 5.80 -23.69 27.59
C ARG A 598 6.98 -23.99 28.49
N PHE A 599 6.87 -23.94 29.81
CA PHE A 599 7.94 -24.40 30.70
C PHE A 599 7.35 -24.75 32.06
N ALA A 600 8.15 -25.43 32.89
CA ALA A 600 7.78 -25.68 34.26
C ALA A 600 8.98 -25.51 35.19
N VAL A 601 8.73 -25.05 36.41
CA VAL A 601 9.73 -25.04 37.47
C VAL A 601 9.66 -26.37 38.21
N VAL A 602 10.82 -27.01 38.38
CA VAL A 602 11.01 -28.28 39.05
C VAL A 602 11.95 -28.07 40.23
N GLU A 603 11.51 -28.47 41.42
CA GLU A 603 12.40 -28.50 42.58
C GLU A 603 13.54 -29.49 42.33
N LYS A 604 14.77 -29.15 42.72
CA LYS A 604 15.96 -29.97 42.47
C LYS A 604 15.82 -31.42 42.91
N GLY A 605 15.28 -31.64 44.11
CA GLY A 605 15.06 -32.98 44.64
C GLY A 605 14.02 -33.78 43.85
N VAL A 606 13.00 -33.12 43.29
CA VAL A 606 12.01 -33.74 42.41
C VAL A 606 12.63 -34.05 41.05
N ALA A 607 13.41 -33.13 40.49
CA ALA A 607 14.04 -33.29 39.17
C ALA A 607 14.94 -34.54 39.08
N ASP A 608 15.63 -34.90 40.17
CA ASP A 608 16.44 -36.12 40.27
C ASP A 608 15.62 -37.41 40.29
N THR A 609 14.33 -37.31 40.61
CA THR A 609 13.39 -38.46 40.65
C THR A 609 12.57 -38.63 39.37
N VAL A 610 12.60 -37.65 38.46
CA VAL A 610 11.86 -37.72 37.18
C VAL A 610 12.53 -38.75 36.25
N PRO A 611 11.81 -39.80 35.80
CA PRO A 611 12.32 -40.77 34.83
C PRO A 611 12.91 -40.14 33.57
N GLU A 612 14.06 -40.66 33.10
CA GLU A 612 14.79 -40.12 31.95
C GLU A 612 13.94 -40.03 30.67
N ASN A 613 13.02 -40.98 30.47
CA ASN A 613 12.13 -40.98 29.32
C ASN A 613 11.14 -39.81 29.31
N LEU A 614 10.85 -39.18 30.45
CA LEU A 614 9.99 -37.99 30.51
C LEU A 614 10.76 -36.72 30.13
N TRP A 615 12.08 -36.72 30.25
CA TRP A 615 12.93 -35.65 29.70
C TRP A 615 13.02 -35.69 28.18
N SER A 616 12.56 -36.76 27.52
CA SER A 616 12.61 -36.84 26.04
C SER A 616 11.79 -35.75 25.32
N LEU A 617 10.78 -35.17 25.97
CA LEU A 617 9.97 -34.07 25.44
C LEU A 617 10.63 -32.68 25.62
N GLY A 618 11.76 -32.61 26.31
CA GLY A 618 12.40 -31.33 26.63
C GLY A 618 13.81 -31.47 27.18
N TYR A 619 14.16 -30.54 28.06
CA TYR A 619 15.47 -30.43 28.66
C TYR A 619 15.33 -30.20 30.15
N ARG A 620 16.18 -30.89 30.90
CA ARG A 620 16.47 -30.57 32.28
C ARG A 620 17.46 -29.41 32.31
N PHE A 621 16.96 -28.18 32.38
CA PHE A 621 17.77 -26.98 32.30
C PHE A 621 18.08 -26.41 33.68
N VAL A 622 19.36 -26.18 33.96
CA VAL A 622 19.81 -25.47 35.17
C VAL A 622 20.53 -24.21 34.70
N PRO A 623 20.04 -23.01 35.02
CA PRO A 623 20.66 -21.78 34.55
C PRO A 623 22.11 -21.67 35.03
N PRO A 624 23.11 -21.59 34.14
CA PRO A 624 24.51 -21.67 34.54
C PRO A 624 25.03 -20.40 35.24
N PHE A 625 24.31 -19.28 35.12
CA PHE A 625 24.73 -17.98 35.65
C PHE A 625 23.99 -17.54 36.91
N VAL A 626 22.90 -18.22 37.27
CA VAL A 626 22.07 -17.86 38.42
C VAL A 626 22.39 -18.79 39.57
N LYS A 627 22.71 -18.22 40.74
CA LYS A 627 22.87 -19.01 41.97
C LYS A 627 21.49 -19.41 42.48
N GLY A 628 21.11 -20.67 42.31
CA GLY A 628 19.83 -21.19 42.79
C GLY A 628 19.71 -22.71 42.68
N GLU A 629 18.62 -23.25 43.22
CA GLU A 629 18.29 -24.68 43.13
C GLU A 629 17.16 -24.97 42.12
N ASN A 630 16.68 -23.96 41.40
CA ASN A 630 15.60 -24.14 40.43
C ASN A 630 16.11 -24.92 39.21
N VAL A 631 15.44 -26.02 38.91
CA VAL A 631 15.60 -26.76 37.66
C VAL A 631 14.38 -26.44 36.80
N PHE A 632 14.58 -26.16 35.53
CA PHE A 632 13.48 -25.89 34.60
C PHE A 632 13.30 -27.06 33.64
N PHE A 633 12.05 -27.40 33.36
CA PHE A 633 11.71 -28.17 32.17
C PHE A 633 11.50 -27.20 31.02
N ILE A 634 12.41 -27.24 30.04
CA ILE A 634 12.31 -26.45 28.79
C ILE A 634 11.92 -27.42 27.66
N PRO A 635 10.77 -27.27 27.00
CA PRO A 635 10.37 -28.14 25.92
C PRO A 635 11.30 -28.07 24.72
N ARG A 636 11.43 -29.19 24.02
CA ARG A 636 12.17 -29.29 22.76
C ARG A 636 11.25 -28.93 21.60
N GLY A 637 11.72 -28.02 20.73
CA GLY A 637 10.94 -27.53 19.59
C GLY A 637 9.59 -26.94 20.01
N HIS A 638 8.52 -27.29 19.30
CA HIS A 638 7.17 -26.80 19.57
C HIS A 638 6.38 -27.63 20.62
N SER A 639 7.05 -28.52 21.36
CA SER A 639 6.43 -29.28 22.47
C SER A 639 5.94 -28.36 23.61
N THR A 640 4.93 -28.76 24.39
CA THR A 640 4.42 -27.97 25.52
C THR A 640 4.41 -28.78 26.81
N VAL A 641 4.36 -28.11 27.96
CA VAL A 641 4.24 -28.82 29.24
C VAL A 641 2.81 -29.32 29.43
N SER A 642 1.82 -28.45 29.19
CA SER A 642 0.41 -28.77 29.28
C SER A 642 -0.30 -28.60 27.94
N SER A 643 -1.38 -29.37 27.74
CA SER A 643 -2.22 -29.36 26.54
C SER A 643 -3.26 -28.23 26.53
N GLY A 644 -3.04 -27.16 27.29
CA GLY A 644 -4.01 -26.08 27.49
C GLY A 644 -4.49 -25.44 26.18
N ALA A 645 -5.80 -25.16 26.11
CA ALA A 645 -6.57 -24.79 24.92
C ALA A 645 -6.36 -23.35 24.38
N GLY A 646 -5.14 -22.81 24.45
CA GLY A 646 -4.88 -21.46 23.96
C GLY A 646 -4.45 -21.43 22.50
N LYS A 647 -5.28 -20.85 21.62
CA LYS A 647 -4.95 -20.57 20.20
C LYS A 647 -4.00 -19.38 20.00
N GLY A 648 -3.70 -18.63 21.06
CA GLY A 648 -2.71 -17.57 21.09
C GLY A 648 -1.27 -18.09 21.08
N TYR A 649 -0.34 -17.15 20.94
CA TYR A 649 1.10 -17.38 21.06
C TYR A 649 1.45 -17.78 22.50
N ALA A 650 2.59 -18.44 22.66
CA ALA A 650 3.11 -18.88 23.95
C ALA A 650 4.63 -18.70 23.98
N HIS A 651 5.16 -18.49 25.18
CA HIS A 651 6.58 -18.29 25.41
C HIS A 651 7.02 -19.11 26.63
N GLY A 652 8.30 -19.48 26.68
CA GLY A 652 8.95 -20.18 27.78
C GLY A 652 9.97 -21.24 27.32
N GLY A 653 9.95 -21.59 26.04
CA GLY A 653 10.80 -22.59 25.42
C GLY A 653 12.07 -22.04 24.78
N ALA A 654 12.64 -22.84 23.88
CA ALA A 654 13.92 -22.57 23.21
C ALA A 654 13.80 -22.57 21.67
N THR A 655 12.65 -22.14 21.14
CA THR A 655 12.45 -22.01 19.68
C THR A 655 13.09 -20.73 19.15
N PRO A 656 13.43 -20.66 17.84
CA PRO A 656 13.97 -19.42 17.26
C PRO A 656 13.04 -18.21 17.47
N GLU A 657 11.72 -18.39 17.40
CA GLU A 657 10.74 -17.31 17.62
C GLU A 657 10.75 -16.75 19.04
N GLU A 658 11.09 -17.57 20.03
CA GLU A 658 11.14 -17.20 21.43
C GLU A 658 12.48 -16.56 21.81
N VAL A 659 13.59 -17.12 21.33
CA VAL A 659 14.93 -16.77 21.84
C VAL A 659 15.63 -15.71 20.98
N ILE A 660 15.39 -15.62 19.68
CA ILE A 660 16.05 -14.61 18.82
C ILE A 660 15.17 -13.37 18.74
N VAL A 661 15.64 -12.30 19.36
CA VAL A 661 14.86 -11.07 19.54
C VAL A 661 15.51 -9.84 18.92
N PRO A 662 14.73 -8.92 18.33
CA PRO A 662 15.26 -7.68 17.77
C PRO A 662 15.64 -6.68 18.86
N VAL A 663 16.75 -5.97 18.63
CA VAL A 663 17.18 -4.82 19.41
C VAL A 663 17.57 -3.72 18.43
N ALA A 664 16.95 -2.55 18.54
CA ALA A 664 17.06 -1.49 17.54
C ALA A 664 17.27 -0.11 18.15
N VAL A 665 17.92 0.74 17.37
CA VAL A 665 18.09 2.17 17.65
C VAL A 665 17.38 2.96 16.57
N PHE A 666 16.56 3.92 16.98
CA PHE A 666 15.88 4.88 16.13
C PHE A 666 16.30 6.30 16.51
N LYS A 667 16.26 7.21 15.53
CA LYS A 667 16.50 8.65 15.73
C LYS A 667 15.41 9.47 15.06
N ALA A 668 15.13 10.64 15.61
CA ALA A 668 14.15 11.59 15.10
C ALA A 668 14.65 12.43 13.91
N THR A 669 15.93 12.26 13.55
CA THR A 669 16.55 12.92 12.41
C THR A 669 17.02 11.89 11.40
N LYS A 670 16.82 12.23 10.13
CA LYS A 670 17.30 11.41 9.03
C LYS A 670 18.81 11.55 8.92
N ALA A 671 19.53 10.44 8.87
CA ALA A 671 20.98 10.46 8.70
C ALA A 671 21.32 11.15 7.37
N ASP A 672 22.30 12.06 7.40
CA ASP A 672 22.79 12.73 6.20
C ASP A 672 23.74 11.78 5.44
N ARG A 673 23.17 10.99 4.52
CA ARG A 673 23.86 9.84 3.91
C ARG A 673 24.55 10.20 2.61
N LYS A 674 25.86 9.99 2.61
CA LYS A 674 26.72 10.08 1.42
C LYS A 674 26.60 8.79 0.61
N ALA A 675 26.46 8.93 -0.71
CA ALA A 675 26.45 7.78 -1.60
C ALA A 675 27.77 6.99 -1.46
N PRO A 676 27.73 5.66 -1.27
CA PRO A 676 28.92 4.84 -1.30
C PRO A 676 29.59 4.94 -2.67
N LYS A 677 30.88 4.61 -2.72
CA LYS A 677 31.62 4.49 -3.98
C LYS A 677 31.94 3.03 -4.21
N ALA A 678 31.70 2.52 -5.40
CA ALA A 678 32.04 1.15 -5.72
C ALA A 678 32.77 1.05 -7.05
N ARG A 679 33.60 0.01 -7.21
CA ARG A 679 34.38 -0.25 -8.43
C ARG A 679 34.62 -1.73 -8.63
N PHE A 680 34.71 -2.16 -9.89
CA PHE A 680 35.18 -3.50 -10.21
C PHE A 680 36.66 -3.67 -9.90
N VAL A 681 37.04 -4.86 -9.45
CA VAL A 681 38.42 -5.24 -9.10
C VAL A 681 38.81 -6.48 -9.89
N GLY A 682 40.04 -6.48 -10.43
CA GLY A 682 40.62 -7.67 -11.03
C GLY A 682 39.98 -8.15 -12.33
N LEU A 683 39.27 -7.27 -13.06
CA LEU A 683 38.74 -7.63 -14.38
C LEU A 683 39.87 -7.94 -15.36
N GLN A 684 39.78 -9.06 -16.07
CA GLN A 684 40.66 -9.35 -17.19
C GLN A 684 40.35 -8.41 -18.34
N ILE A 685 41.37 -7.81 -18.96
CA ILE A 685 41.20 -6.85 -20.05
C ILE A 685 41.56 -7.51 -21.38
N ASP A 686 40.73 -7.33 -22.39
CA ASP A 686 41.04 -7.70 -23.76
C ASP A 686 42.08 -6.72 -24.34
N PRO A 687 43.28 -7.18 -24.74
CA PRO A 687 44.33 -6.28 -25.20
C PRO A 687 44.01 -5.50 -26.48
N ALA A 688 43.06 -5.98 -27.29
CA ALA A 688 42.71 -5.35 -28.57
C ALA A 688 41.67 -4.23 -28.40
N THR A 689 40.73 -4.38 -27.46
CA THR A 689 39.66 -3.39 -27.24
C THR A 689 39.88 -2.53 -26.00
N GLY A 690 40.72 -2.97 -25.05
CA GLY A 690 40.88 -2.31 -23.75
C GLY A 690 39.67 -2.49 -22.82
N HIS A 691 38.69 -3.31 -23.19
CA HIS A 691 37.48 -3.58 -22.42
C HIS A 691 37.62 -4.86 -21.57
N ALA A 692 36.77 -5.03 -20.55
CA ALA A 692 36.77 -6.23 -19.74
C ALA A 692 36.37 -7.47 -20.57
N LEU A 693 37.15 -8.54 -20.51
CA LEU A 693 36.94 -9.78 -21.24
C LEU A 693 36.12 -10.76 -20.40
N PHE A 694 34.99 -11.20 -20.94
CA PHE A 694 34.12 -12.21 -20.32
C PHE A 694 33.89 -13.37 -21.29
N HIS A 695 33.78 -14.58 -20.75
CA HIS A 695 33.48 -15.78 -21.53
C HIS A 695 32.06 -16.26 -21.25
N ILE A 696 31.24 -16.40 -22.29
CA ILE A 696 29.88 -16.92 -22.13
C ILE A 696 29.91 -18.41 -21.76
N LEU A 697 28.90 -18.85 -20.98
CA LEU A 697 28.74 -20.21 -20.48
C LEU A 697 29.90 -20.76 -19.63
N ARG A 698 30.77 -19.87 -19.13
CA ARG A 698 31.86 -20.20 -18.21
C ARG A 698 31.66 -19.47 -16.88
N LEU A 699 31.97 -20.16 -15.78
CA LEU A 699 31.97 -19.57 -14.45
C LEU A 699 32.98 -18.43 -14.38
N THR A 700 32.45 -17.24 -14.13
CA THR A 700 33.19 -15.99 -14.00
C THR A 700 33.05 -15.49 -12.57
N ARG A 701 34.18 -15.16 -11.95
CA ARG A 701 34.21 -14.48 -10.65
C ARG A 701 34.36 -12.98 -10.86
N LEU A 702 33.44 -12.21 -10.28
CA LEU A 702 33.49 -10.74 -10.27
C LEU A 702 33.71 -10.28 -8.84
N SER A 703 34.63 -9.35 -8.65
CA SER A 703 34.89 -8.71 -7.35
C SER A 703 34.62 -7.22 -7.46
N ILE A 704 33.90 -6.67 -6.49
CA ILE A 704 33.53 -5.25 -6.44
C ILE A 704 33.94 -4.71 -5.08
N ASP A 705 34.85 -3.73 -5.06
CA ASP A 705 35.14 -2.97 -3.84
C ASP A 705 34.03 -1.93 -3.64
N ILE A 706 33.51 -1.84 -2.41
CA ILE A 706 32.57 -0.82 -1.98
C ILE A 706 33.15 -0.06 -0.77
N LEU A 707 33.26 1.25 -0.90
CA LEU A 707 33.68 2.19 0.14
C LEU A 707 32.45 2.81 0.77
N ASN A 708 32.36 2.72 2.10
CA ASN A 708 31.31 3.36 2.89
C ASN A 708 31.80 4.68 3.50
N PRO A 709 31.40 5.85 2.96
CA PRO A 709 31.80 7.16 3.50
C PRO A 709 30.94 7.63 4.69
N ASN A 710 30.00 6.82 5.17
CA ASN A 710 29.04 7.18 6.20
C ASN A 710 29.55 6.82 7.61
N SER A 711 28.92 7.42 8.62
CA SER A 711 29.18 7.15 10.04
C SER A 711 28.53 5.85 10.52
N GLU A 712 27.60 5.30 9.74
CA GLU A 712 26.90 4.05 9.98
C GLU A 712 27.42 2.94 9.05
N ASP A 713 27.27 1.68 9.46
CA ASP A 713 27.63 0.55 8.62
C ASP A 713 26.69 0.42 7.41
N LEU A 714 27.24 -0.11 6.31
CA LEU A 714 26.53 -0.34 5.06
C LEU A 714 26.43 -1.84 4.82
N ARG A 715 25.22 -2.38 4.73
CA ARG A 715 24.96 -3.79 4.40
C ARG A 715 24.59 -3.91 2.93
N VAL A 716 25.33 -4.70 2.15
CA VAL A 716 24.89 -5.04 0.79
C VAL A 716 23.78 -6.09 0.91
N VAL A 717 22.58 -5.75 0.45
CA VAL A 717 21.37 -6.58 0.62
C VAL A 717 21.19 -7.53 -0.55
N ARG A 718 21.37 -7.02 -1.78
CA ARG A 718 21.16 -7.77 -3.01
C ARG A 718 22.09 -7.28 -4.11
N VAL A 719 22.51 -8.19 -4.98
CA VAL A 719 23.23 -7.84 -6.21
C VAL A 719 22.56 -8.51 -7.40
N THR A 720 22.30 -7.74 -8.45
CA THR A 720 21.63 -8.22 -9.66
C THR A 720 22.45 -7.83 -10.88
N ILE A 721 22.74 -8.78 -11.76
CA ILE A 721 23.33 -8.49 -13.07
C ILE A 721 22.17 -8.06 -13.99
N LEU A 722 22.13 -6.77 -14.34
CA LEU A 722 21.08 -6.19 -15.18
C LEU A 722 21.32 -6.48 -16.66
N SER A 723 22.60 -6.47 -17.07
CA SER A 723 22.98 -6.76 -18.44
C SER A 723 24.45 -7.20 -18.51
N PRO A 724 24.81 -8.14 -19.39
CA PRO A 724 23.91 -9.01 -20.13
C PRO A 724 23.29 -10.08 -19.24
N GLU A 725 22.29 -10.80 -19.75
CA GLU A 725 21.63 -11.86 -19.02
C GLU A 725 22.63 -12.90 -18.50
N ALA A 726 22.59 -13.14 -17.19
CA ALA A 726 23.52 -14.00 -16.49
C ALA A 726 22.82 -14.80 -15.39
N GLN A 727 23.30 -16.01 -15.15
CA GLN A 727 22.88 -16.83 -14.03
C GLN A 727 23.89 -16.71 -12.89
N LEU A 728 23.45 -16.13 -11.77
CA LEU A 728 24.22 -16.14 -10.51
C LEU A 728 24.31 -17.56 -9.95
N LYS A 729 25.50 -17.94 -9.49
CA LYS A 729 25.82 -19.24 -8.89
C LYS A 729 26.19 -19.13 -7.41
N GLY A 730 26.76 -18.00 -7.01
CA GLY A 730 27.12 -17.70 -5.63
C GLY A 730 27.37 -16.21 -5.44
N GLN A 731 27.22 -15.72 -4.22
CA GLN A 731 27.53 -14.34 -3.87
C GLN A 731 27.98 -14.25 -2.41
N GLU A 732 28.92 -13.34 -2.13
CA GLU A 732 29.32 -12.94 -0.80
C GLU A 732 29.04 -11.44 -0.65
N LEU A 733 28.14 -11.11 0.27
CA LEU A 733 27.68 -9.74 0.51
C LEU A 733 28.19 -9.26 1.88
N PRO A 734 29.24 -8.43 1.93
CA PRO A 734 29.83 -7.99 3.19
C PRO A 734 28.98 -6.92 3.89
N LEU A 735 29.16 -6.82 5.20
CA LEU A 735 28.93 -5.59 5.96
C LEU A 735 30.15 -4.69 5.78
N VAL A 736 29.96 -3.49 5.25
CA VAL A 736 31.00 -2.49 5.06
C VAL A 736 30.97 -1.55 6.26
N ALA A 737 31.92 -1.71 7.17
CA ALA A 737 32.00 -0.89 8.37
C ALA A 737 32.11 0.61 8.04
N LYS A 738 31.66 1.46 8.95
CA LYS A 738 31.74 2.92 8.83
C LYS A 738 33.14 3.40 8.42
N GLY A 739 33.22 4.17 7.34
CA GLY A 739 34.49 4.69 6.81
C GLY A 739 35.39 3.66 6.12
N GLU A 740 35.01 2.38 6.07
CA GLU A 740 35.86 1.30 5.53
C GLU A 740 35.47 0.89 4.10
N THR A 741 36.28 -0.02 3.54
CA THR A 741 36.04 -0.67 2.24
C THR A 741 35.92 -2.17 2.44
N ALA A 742 34.95 -2.81 1.79
CA ALA A 742 34.85 -4.27 1.72
C ALA A 742 34.59 -4.72 0.28
N THR A 743 34.80 -6.01 0.03
CA THR A 743 34.67 -6.59 -1.32
C THR A 743 33.43 -7.48 -1.40
N VAL A 744 32.56 -7.18 -2.35
CA VAL A 744 31.47 -8.05 -2.80
C VAL A 744 32.02 -9.03 -3.83
N SER A 745 31.79 -10.33 -3.64
CA SER A 745 32.20 -11.37 -4.58
C SER A 745 30.98 -12.00 -5.24
N LEU A 746 31.01 -12.17 -6.56
CA LEU A 746 29.94 -12.81 -7.34
C LEU A 746 30.52 -13.93 -8.19
N GLU A 747 29.86 -15.08 -8.20
CA GLU A 747 30.11 -16.15 -9.17
C GLU A 747 28.93 -16.23 -10.13
N CYS A 748 29.17 -16.10 -11.43
CA CYS A 748 28.10 -16.08 -12.43
C CYS A 748 28.51 -16.72 -13.76
N ASN A 749 27.50 -17.14 -14.54
CA ASN A 749 27.64 -17.57 -15.93
C ASN A 749 26.86 -16.62 -16.83
N PHE A 750 27.52 -16.05 -17.85
CA PHE A 750 26.82 -15.25 -18.87
C PHE A 750 26.15 -16.16 -19.91
N ASN A 751 24.88 -15.87 -20.25
CA ASN A 751 24.12 -16.65 -21.22
C ASN A 751 24.60 -16.40 -22.65
N ARG A 752 24.16 -17.23 -23.61
CA ARG A 752 24.49 -17.03 -25.04
C ARG A 752 24.04 -15.68 -25.58
N SER A 753 22.95 -15.12 -25.02
CA SER A 753 22.43 -13.78 -25.32
C SER A 753 23.39 -12.64 -24.99
N ALA A 754 24.46 -12.91 -24.22
CA ALA A 754 25.52 -11.96 -23.91
C ALA A 754 26.51 -11.76 -25.06
N LEU A 755 26.56 -12.67 -26.05
CA LEU A 755 27.49 -12.57 -27.18
C LEU A 755 27.24 -11.27 -27.97
N GLY A 756 28.30 -10.48 -28.20
CA GLY A 756 28.21 -9.21 -28.91
C GLY A 756 27.67 -8.04 -28.09
N ARG A 757 27.39 -8.21 -26.80
CA ARG A 757 27.09 -7.11 -25.88
C ARG A 757 28.37 -6.33 -25.56
N GLY A 758 28.22 -5.02 -25.32
CA GLY A 758 29.35 -4.10 -25.11
C GLY A 758 29.54 -3.63 -23.67
N GLU A 759 28.63 -4.00 -22.75
CA GLU A 759 28.61 -3.48 -21.38
C GLU A 759 28.12 -4.56 -20.42
N LEU A 760 28.78 -4.65 -19.26
CA LEU A 760 28.30 -5.30 -18.05
C LEU A 760 27.69 -4.21 -17.15
N SER A 761 26.43 -4.39 -16.75
CA SER A 761 25.73 -3.57 -15.76
C SER A 761 25.29 -4.44 -14.58
N ILE A 762 25.63 -4.00 -13.37
CA ILE A 762 25.29 -4.65 -12.11
C ILE A 762 24.64 -3.62 -11.19
N GLN A 763 23.49 -3.97 -10.63
CA GLN A 763 22.84 -3.22 -9.57
C GLN A 763 23.22 -3.81 -8.22
N LEU A 764 23.73 -2.98 -7.32
CA LEU A 764 23.90 -3.29 -5.90
C LEU A 764 22.79 -2.57 -5.14
N VAL A 765 21.96 -3.34 -4.45
CA VAL A 765 21.03 -2.84 -3.44
C VAL A 765 21.73 -2.92 -2.09
N TYR A 766 21.84 -1.80 -1.40
CA TYR A 766 22.49 -1.68 -0.12
C TYR A 766 21.60 -0.95 0.88
N GLU A 767 21.72 -1.32 2.14
CA GLU A 767 21.05 -0.70 3.27
C GLU A 767 22.08 0.08 4.09
N ILE A 768 21.75 1.33 4.42
CA ILE A 768 22.46 2.11 5.44
C ILE A 768 21.38 2.57 6.40
N ALA A 769 21.49 2.27 7.69
CA ALA A 769 20.49 2.69 8.69
C ALA A 769 19.04 2.43 8.19
N GLY A 770 18.74 1.19 7.82
CA GLY A 770 17.39 0.75 7.49
C GLY A 770 16.68 1.32 6.27
N GLU A 771 17.32 2.16 5.43
CA GLU A 771 16.78 2.47 4.10
C GLU A 771 17.61 1.77 3.04
N GLU A 772 16.93 1.00 2.19
CA GLU A 772 17.51 0.43 0.99
C GLU A 772 17.69 1.50 -0.09
N ARG A 773 18.82 1.45 -0.78
CA ARG A 773 19.12 2.21 -1.98
C ARG A 773 19.78 1.31 -2.99
N ALA A 774 19.63 1.65 -4.26
CA ALA A 774 20.31 0.97 -5.34
C ALA A 774 21.41 1.87 -5.92
N MET A 775 22.55 1.26 -6.26
CA MET A 775 23.54 1.85 -7.14
C MET A 775 23.81 0.92 -8.31
N GLU A 776 24.11 1.50 -9.46
CA GLU A 776 24.45 0.76 -10.67
C GLU A 776 25.94 0.94 -10.97
N LEU A 777 26.61 -0.17 -11.25
CA LEU A 777 27.99 -0.22 -11.72
C LEU A 777 28.02 -0.73 -13.15
N LYS A 778 28.77 -0.03 -14.00
CA LYS A 778 28.93 -0.36 -15.40
C LYS A 778 30.40 -0.58 -15.74
N ALA A 779 30.67 -1.55 -16.60
CA ALA A 779 31.97 -1.77 -17.19
C ALA A 779 31.81 -2.11 -18.68
N ALA A 780 32.59 -1.47 -19.54
CA ALA A 780 32.67 -1.87 -20.94
C ALA A 780 33.20 -3.31 -21.03
N GLY A 781 32.51 -4.17 -21.75
CA GLY A 781 32.74 -5.61 -21.79
C GLY A 781 32.81 -6.17 -23.21
N VAL A 782 33.64 -7.19 -23.42
CA VAL A 782 33.67 -8.03 -24.62
C VAL A 782 33.34 -9.45 -24.20
N PHE A 783 32.20 -9.96 -24.68
CA PHE A 783 31.72 -11.29 -24.39
C PHE A 783 32.07 -12.25 -25.53
N LYS A 784 33.02 -13.17 -25.29
CA LYS A 784 33.48 -14.15 -26.28
C LYS A 784 32.93 -15.55 -26.00
N SER A 785 32.56 -16.27 -27.06
CA SER A 785 32.32 -17.71 -26.97
C SER A 785 33.66 -18.43 -26.79
N ALA A 786 33.73 -19.34 -25.82
CA ALA A 786 34.86 -20.26 -25.66
C ALA A 786 34.62 -21.61 -26.37
N VAL A 787 33.54 -21.75 -27.15
CA VAL A 787 33.13 -23.02 -27.76
C VAL A 787 32.84 -22.84 -29.25
N THR A 788 33.70 -23.41 -30.09
CA THR A 788 33.36 -23.82 -31.46
C THR A 788 32.62 -25.15 -31.40
N GLY A 789 31.34 -25.17 -31.78
CA GLY A 789 30.55 -26.41 -31.90
C GLY A 789 29.07 -26.16 -31.65
N GLY A 790 28.26 -26.17 -32.71
CA GLY A 790 26.84 -25.80 -32.68
C GLY A 790 25.88 -26.91 -32.26
N PHE A 791 24.64 -26.50 -31.99
CA PHE A 791 23.39 -27.14 -32.40
C PHE A 791 22.33 -26.03 -32.50
N SER A 792 21.57 -26.06 -33.60
CA SER A 792 20.41 -25.21 -33.83
C SER A 792 19.17 -26.00 -33.43
N LEU A 793 18.30 -25.34 -32.67
CA LEU A 793 16.88 -25.64 -32.71
C LEU A 793 16.48 -25.39 -34.16
N LYS A 794 16.14 -26.45 -34.88
CA LYS A 794 15.07 -26.34 -35.87
C LYS A 794 13.86 -25.92 -35.06
N ASP A 795 13.76 -24.61 -34.90
CA ASP A 795 12.60 -23.77 -34.64
C ASP A 795 11.33 -24.58 -34.57
N LEU A 796 11.19 -25.16 -33.38
CA LEU A 796 9.97 -25.67 -32.79
C LEU A 796 8.86 -24.68 -33.15
N LYS A 797 7.86 -25.20 -33.84
CA LYS A 797 6.63 -24.47 -34.12
C LYS A 797 5.90 -24.11 -32.84
#